data_AF-A0A0Q9K561-F1
#
_entry.id   AF-A0A0Q9K561-F1
#
_cell.length_a   1.000
_cell.length_b   1.000
_cell.length_c   1.000
_cell.angle_alpha   90.00
_cell.angle_beta   90.00
_cell.angle_gamma   90.00
#
_symmetry.space_group_name_H-M   'P 1'
#
loop_
_entity.id
_entity.type
_entity.pdbx_description
1 polymer ?
#
loop_
_entity_poly.entity_id
_entity_poly.type
_entity_poly.pdbx_seq_one_letter_code
_entity_poly.pdbx_strand_id
1 'polypeptide(L)'
;MNWRNKLLPPKRIALITTAALTFGTYPALVPHANAEGIKHLDQIRVALLIDSTKYKKVEPVVTLTASGGLDIAVRTSAGTAAKPWASIPDASIRLSIDQYSVIMLETVDYTAAKALYAKLAAMPEDSYVLSRVKQGRTVYQVYYGSFPSKEEAEGAAAQALKDTTVSALTKSALPVFKGPLHWNAGTFADEASALQQLLVFNQAGLEADIALQEDAAGKLTYSVWVGNEATIGQLEAVKQAALLAAPNLSLQPANTKSSYLLRRSDVTASSNGSASVLHYAAAAGDQKTVIHPKSQGISIKERANLSYRGDMEISTYHGKLALVNEVPMEQYLYAVVGSELSSGWPTEALKAQAVAARTFAIKQGNKYEIAQVTDTTLDQVYFGIQKEFAAGIQAVDATKDEVLSDKNGLISPVFSSNSGGMTADPSEVWGNPLAYLRSVPSPDDGAEKGKAIWYRIQLTDGRTGYVHSMYLKDTGQKGKEGASYYEATEQGVNVRTAPYVDNTANPSIAQLSNKEKVLVLGQEKESNAYSWIRGPYTSNEIKSKLAAANVVVSGDLQSLEISKRGPSGRVTELKANGVVVKVPYPDALRAALGGLPSTRFEIVQAGSYTGNTPNPIGLAIAGAGSSETSNAGSDSVYVLSGGQSQPTALKITDLIALGTAGQSKPTSSQVTPVTPSNPQTSGQGNQFIFRGTGFGHGLGMSQWGARGYAELGYDYKKILQSYYAGVNITKE
;
A
#
# COMPACT_ATOMS: atom_id res chain seq x y z
N MET A 1 -11.30 39.32 8.59
CA MET A 1 -11.27 39.40 7.11
C MET A 1 -9.82 39.38 6.67
N ASN A 2 -9.32 38.21 6.25
CA ASN A 2 -8.04 37.89 5.59
C ASN A 2 -7.70 36.41 5.88
N TRP A 3 -8.12 35.50 5.00
CA TRP A 3 -7.75 34.09 5.05
C TRP A 3 -6.81 33.79 3.88
N ARG A 4 -5.52 33.62 4.17
CA ARG A 4 -4.50 33.08 3.26
C ARG A 4 -4.40 31.58 3.50
N ASN A 5 -4.88 30.76 2.56
CA ASN A 5 -4.63 29.33 2.54
C ASN A 5 -3.16 29.06 2.20
N LYS A 6 -2.39 28.59 3.18
CA LYS A 6 -1.06 27.99 2.95
C LYS A 6 -1.25 26.60 2.35
N LEU A 7 -0.91 26.44 1.08
CA LEU A 7 -0.77 25.15 0.41
C LEU A 7 0.41 24.38 1.01
N LEU A 8 0.18 23.12 1.41
CA LEU A 8 1.21 22.21 1.93
C LEU A 8 2.12 21.69 0.80
N PRO A 9 3.43 21.46 1.05
CA PRO A 9 4.38 21.03 0.03
C PRO A 9 4.22 19.55 -0.41
N PRO A 10 4.54 19.22 -1.69
CA PRO A 10 4.15 17.96 -2.36
C PRO A 10 4.89 16.69 -1.92
N LYS A 11 5.90 16.77 -1.02
CA LYS A 11 6.53 15.56 -0.45
C LYS A 11 5.56 14.73 0.42
N ARG A 12 4.37 15.24 0.76
CA ARG A 12 3.32 14.50 1.48
C ARG A 12 2.18 13.98 0.60
N ILE A 13 2.13 14.31 -0.69
CA ILE A 13 1.11 13.78 -1.63
C ILE A 13 1.61 12.50 -2.32
N ALA A 14 2.93 12.30 -2.43
CA ALA A 14 3.52 11.08 -3.01
C ALA A 14 3.34 9.79 -2.15
N LEU A 15 2.80 9.90 -0.93
CA LEU A 15 2.55 8.75 -0.04
C LEU A 15 1.15 8.14 -0.19
N ILE A 16 0.27 8.68 -1.05
CA ILE A 16 -1.10 8.15 -1.25
C ILE A 16 -1.27 7.41 -2.59
N THR A 17 -0.32 7.47 -3.52
CA THR A 17 -0.49 6.84 -4.86
C THR A 17 0.75 6.12 -5.38
N THR A 18 1.57 5.57 -4.49
CA THR A 18 2.65 4.64 -4.87
C THR A 18 2.36 3.24 -4.31
N ALA A 19 1.11 2.78 -4.42
CA ALA A 19 0.81 1.35 -4.35
C ALA A 19 1.14 0.75 -5.73
N ALA A 20 2.43 0.53 -5.98
CA ALA A 20 2.81 -0.45 -6.99
C ALA A 20 2.20 -1.78 -6.55
N LEU A 21 1.23 -2.27 -7.31
CA LEU A 21 0.75 -3.66 -7.22
C LEU A 21 1.91 -4.58 -7.61
N THR A 22 2.85 -4.79 -6.69
CA THR A 22 3.77 -5.92 -6.76
C THR A 22 3.04 -7.13 -6.22
N PHE A 23 2.24 -7.78 -7.07
CA PHE A 23 1.98 -9.20 -6.85
C PHE A 23 3.31 -9.92 -7.05
N GLY A 24 3.95 -10.25 -5.92
CA GLY A 24 5.08 -11.17 -5.91
C GLY A 24 4.71 -12.45 -6.65
N THR A 25 5.66 -12.98 -7.41
CA THR A 25 5.57 -14.22 -8.14
C THR A 25 5.09 -15.35 -7.23
N TYR A 26 3.88 -15.87 -7.44
CA TYR A 26 3.45 -17.12 -6.84
C TYR A 26 3.72 -18.26 -7.82
N PRO A 27 4.53 -19.28 -7.45
CA PRO A 27 4.50 -20.54 -8.15
C PRO A 27 3.15 -21.22 -7.88
N ALA A 28 2.61 -21.86 -8.91
CA ALA A 28 1.51 -22.82 -8.94
C ALA A 28 0.57 -22.85 -7.71
N LEU A 29 -0.71 -22.54 -7.97
CA LEU A 29 -1.84 -23.03 -7.18
C LEU A 29 -1.66 -24.55 -6.92
N VAL A 30 -1.17 -24.91 -5.74
CA VAL A 30 -1.30 -26.26 -5.23
C VAL A 30 -2.53 -26.27 -4.33
N PRO A 31 -3.59 -27.02 -4.66
CA PRO A 31 -4.76 -27.11 -3.81
C PRO A 31 -4.40 -27.95 -2.59
N HIS A 32 -4.17 -27.31 -1.44
CA HIS A 32 -4.06 -28.02 -0.18
C HIS A 32 -5.22 -27.64 0.75
N ALA A 33 -6.10 -28.64 0.92
CA ALA A 33 -6.93 -28.95 2.07
C ALA A 33 -7.67 -27.79 2.77
N ASN A 34 -8.75 -27.33 2.13
CA ASN A 34 -10.11 -27.25 2.70
C ASN A 34 -11.05 -27.00 1.50
N ALA A 35 -11.20 -28.02 0.67
CA ALA A 35 -12.00 -28.00 -0.56
C ALA A 35 -13.49 -28.32 -0.30
N GLU A 36 -13.97 -28.15 0.93
CA GLU A 36 -15.37 -27.81 1.20
C GLU A 36 -15.37 -26.32 1.55
N GLY A 37 -15.35 -25.49 0.50
CA GLY A 37 -15.17 -24.05 0.60
C GLY A 37 -16.22 -23.43 1.52
N ILE A 38 -15.76 -22.56 2.42
CA ILE A 38 -16.62 -21.70 3.23
C ILE A 38 -17.60 -20.99 2.28
N LYS A 39 -18.87 -21.38 2.32
CA LYS A 39 -19.90 -20.81 1.45
C LYS A 39 -20.39 -19.47 1.97
N HIS A 40 -20.53 -19.37 3.30
CA HIS A 40 -20.96 -18.20 4.04
C HIS A 40 -19.95 -17.86 5.14
N LEU A 41 -19.73 -16.57 5.39
CA LEU A 41 -18.81 -16.10 6.41
C LEU A 41 -19.44 -14.92 7.17
N ASP A 42 -20.09 -15.20 8.30
CA ASP A 42 -20.69 -14.18 9.17
C ASP A 42 -19.64 -13.18 9.70
N GLN A 43 -18.44 -13.70 9.99
CA GLN A 43 -17.31 -12.93 10.53
C GLN A 43 -16.04 -13.18 9.75
N ILE A 44 -15.33 -12.10 9.43
CA ILE A 44 -14.02 -12.14 8.79
C ILE A 44 -12.92 -11.84 9.79
N ARG A 45 -11.81 -12.58 9.64
CA ARG A 45 -10.58 -12.43 10.40
C ARG A 45 -9.56 -11.72 9.52
N VAL A 46 -9.16 -10.53 9.95
CA VAL A 46 -8.16 -9.71 9.26
C VAL A 46 -6.85 -9.75 10.05
N ALA A 47 -5.78 -10.26 9.43
CA ALA A 47 -4.45 -10.25 10.02
C ALA A 47 -3.87 -8.83 9.97
N LEU A 48 -3.67 -8.24 11.15
CA LEU A 48 -3.06 -6.92 11.29
C LEU A 48 -1.56 -7.05 11.58
N LEU A 49 -1.19 -7.95 12.50
CA LEU A 49 0.19 -8.27 12.84
C LEU A 49 0.33 -9.80 12.95
N ILE A 50 1.09 -10.43 12.06
CA ILE A 50 1.42 -11.87 12.09
C ILE A 50 2.79 -12.10 11.42
N ASP A 51 3.43 -13.23 11.74
CA ASP A 51 4.59 -13.76 11.01
C ASP A 51 4.19 -14.96 10.15
N SER A 52 3.71 -14.70 8.93
CA SER A 52 3.40 -15.74 7.94
C SER A 52 4.37 -15.69 6.76
N THR A 53 4.37 -16.73 5.93
CA THR A 53 5.18 -16.74 4.70
C THR A 53 4.76 -15.65 3.72
N LYS A 54 3.47 -15.28 3.69
CA LYS A 54 2.87 -14.33 2.73
C LYS A 54 2.71 -12.91 3.27
N TYR A 55 2.78 -12.73 4.58
CA TYR A 55 2.66 -11.42 5.24
C TYR A 55 3.42 -11.43 6.56
N LYS A 56 4.34 -10.48 6.71
CA LYS A 56 5.23 -10.35 7.87
C LYS A 56 5.15 -8.94 8.44
N LYS A 57 4.46 -8.81 9.57
CA LYS A 57 4.44 -7.61 10.39
C LYS A 57 4.27 -8.06 11.83
N VAL A 58 5.32 -7.94 12.63
CA VAL A 58 5.35 -8.39 14.02
C VAL A 58 5.68 -7.22 14.93
N GLU A 59 5.15 -7.27 16.15
CA GLU A 59 5.45 -6.32 17.23
C GLU A 59 5.52 -7.13 18.54
N PRO A 60 6.45 -6.83 19.47
CA PRO A 60 6.52 -7.54 20.75
C PRO A 60 5.37 -7.16 21.70
N VAL A 61 4.73 -6.00 21.45
CA VAL A 61 3.66 -5.44 22.27
C VAL A 61 2.75 -4.60 21.39
N VAL A 62 1.45 -4.61 21.67
CA VAL A 62 0.45 -3.80 20.96
C VAL A 62 -0.27 -2.87 21.91
N THR A 63 -0.68 -1.70 21.40
CA THR A 63 -1.37 -0.67 22.18
C THR A 63 -2.78 -0.49 21.62
N LEU A 64 -3.78 -0.77 22.45
CA LEU A 64 -5.19 -0.68 22.09
C LEU A 64 -5.89 0.42 22.89
N THR A 65 -6.78 1.16 22.23
CA THR A 65 -7.63 2.19 22.87
C THR A 65 -9.02 2.18 22.25
N ALA A 66 -10.07 2.23 23.06
CA ALA A 66 -11.44 2.42 22.59
C ALA A 66 -12.14 3.43 23.49
N SER A 67 -12.93 4.32 22.88
CA SER A 67 -13.78 5.24 23.65
C SER A 67 -14.79 4.44 24.47
N GLY A 68 -15.07 4.88 25.70
CA GLY A 68 -15.94 4.14 26.63
C GLY A 68 -15.30 2.89 27.26
N GLY A 69 -14.10 2.49 26.83
CA GLY A 69 -13.30 1.40 27.43
C GLY A 69 -13.36 0.07 26.68
N LEU A 70 -12.72 -0.94 27.28
CA LEU A 70 -12.47 -2.26 26.70
C LEU A 70 -12.85 -3.35 27.69
N ASP A 71 -13.31 -4.50 27.20
CA ASP A 71 -13.41 -5.73 27.99
C ASP A 71 -12.43 -6.77 27.45
N ILE A 72 -11.74 -7.47 28.35
CA ILE A 72 -10.77 -8.51 28.02
C ILE A 72 -11.39 -9.85 28.39
N ALA A 73 -11.47 -10.74 27.40
CA ALA A 73 -11.94 -12.10 27.57
C ALA A 73 -10.88 -13.10 27.11
N VAL A 74 -10.95 -14.33 27.62
CA VAL A 74 -10.00 -15.41 27.28
C VAL A 74 -10.75 -16.65 26.83
N ARG A 75 -10.26 -17.30 25.76
CA ARG A 75 -10.67 -18.64 25.32
C ARG A 75 -9.46 -19.50 24.98
N THR A 76 -9.59 -20.82 25.17
CA THR A 76 -8.58 -21.83 24.78
C THR A 76 -9.01 -22.54 23.50
N SER A 77 -8.12 -23.31 22.90
CA SER A 77 -8.42 -24.19 21.76
C SER A 77 -9.57 -25.18 22.03
N ALA A 78 -9.78 -25.59 23.28
CA ALA A 78 -10.88 -26.47 23.70
C ALA A 78 -12.21 -25.76 23.96
N GLY A 79 -12.20 -24.42 24.13
CA GLY A 79 -13.38 -23.62 24.46
C GLY A 79 -13.86 -22.79 23.27
N THR A 80 -15.16 -22.86 22.97
CA THR A 80 -15.74 -22.10 21.86
C THR A 80 -16.12 -20.66 22.23
N ALA A 81 -16.40 -20.38 23.51
CA ALA A 81 -16.78 -19.05 23.99
C ALA A 81 -15.67 -18.39 24.84
N ALA A 82 -15.43 -17.10 24.60
CA ALA A 82 -14.52 -16.30 25.42
C ALA A 82 -15.19 -15.90 26.74
N LYS A 83 -14.47 -16.04 27.85
CA LYS A 83 -14.94 -15.70 29.20
C LYS A 83 -14.35 -14.36 29.65
N PRO A 84 -15.15 -13.44 30.19
CA PRO A 84 -14.69 -12.10 30.58
C PRO A 84 -13.78 -12.17 31.82
N TRP A 85 -12.61 -11.55 31.75
CA TRP A 85 -11.59 -11.58 32.80
C TRP A 85 -11.22 -10.19 33.33
N ALA A 86 -11.28 -9.15 32.50
CA ALA A 86 -11.03 -7.79 32.95
C ALA A 86 -11.94 -6.80 32.22
N SER A 87 -12.31 -5.73 32.91
CA SER A 87 -13.06 -4.61 32.34
C SER A 87 -12.27 -3.33 32.56
N ILE A 88 -11.93 -2.67 31.47
CA ILE A 88 -11.09 -1.48 31.43
C ILE A 88 -11.98 -0.26 31.19
N PRO A 89 -11.81 0.84 31.94
CA PRO A 89 -12.48 2.10 31.64
C PRO A 89 -11.94 2.72 30.33
N ASP A 90 -12.37 3.92 29.99
CA ASP A 90 -11.89 4.67 28.82
C ASP A 90 -10.40 5.03 28.95
N ALA A 91 -9.53 4.07 28.65
CA ALA A 91 -8.10 4.12 28.81
C ALA A 91 -7.43 3.20 27.77
N SER A 92 -6.18 3.51 27.45
CA SER A 92 -5.35 2.62 26.65
C SER A 92 -4.93 1.39 27.47
N ILE A 93 -4.71 0.28 26.78
CA ILE A 93 -4.05 -0.91 27.31
C ILE A 93 -2.91 -1.34 26.41
N ARG A 94 -1.99 -2.11 26.98
CA ARG A 94 -0.87 -2.75 26.30
C ARG A 94 -1.03 -4.26 26.41
N LEU A 95 -0.76 -4.99 25.34
CA LEU A 95 -0.87 -6.45 25.29
C LEU A 95 0.42 -7.05 24.71
N SER A 96 0.95 -8.08 25.36
CA SER A 96 2.08 -8.87 24.86
C SER A 96 1.83 -10.36 25.11
N ILE A 97 2.74 -11.22 24.62
CA ILE A 97 2.81 -12.62 25.03
C ILE A 97 3.89 -12.77 26.11
N ASP A 98 3.64 -13.60 27.11
CA ASP A 98 4.60 -13.95 28.15
C ASP A 98 5.58 -15.00 27.63
N GLN A 99 6.68 -14.52 27.04
CA GLN A 99 7.78 -15.34 26.53
C GLN A 99 9.15 -14.82 27.03
N TYR A 100 10.23 -15.35 26.46
CA TYR A 100 11.56 -14.86 26.76
C TYR A 100 11.73 -13.41 26.28
N SER A 101 12.36 -12.59 27.11
CA SER A 101 12.64 -11.19 26.81
C SER A 101 13.89 -10.75 27.57
N VAL A 102 14.43 -9.58 27.23
CA VAL A 102 15.70 -9.12 27.81
C VAL A 102 15.53 -7.76 28.45
N ILE A 103 15.86 -7.65 29.72
CA ILE A 103 16.04 -6.33 30.36
C ILE A 103 17.43 -5.83 29.99
N MET A 104 17.47 -4.80 29.14
CA MET A 104 18.71 -4.16 28.69
C MET A 104 19.24 -3.14 29.70
N LEU A 105 18.35 -2.57 30.51
CA LEU A 105 18.68 -1.63 31.58
C LEU A 105 17.58 -1.63 32.63
N GLU A 106 17.98 -1.71 33.90
CA GLU A 106 17.14 -1.36 35.05
C GLU A 106 17.73 -0.12 35.72
N THR A 107 16.90 0.91 35.96
CA THR A 107 17.35 2.19 36.52
C THR A 107 16.23 2.91 37.26
N VAL A 108 16.58 3.76 38.23
CA VAL A 108 15.63 4.70 38.87
C VAL A 108 15.46 6.00 38.07
N ASP A 109 16.32 6.23 37.07
CA ASP A 109 16.26 7.40 36.19
C ASP A 109 15.45 7.11 34.92
N TYR A 110 14.22 7.63 34.90
CA TYR A 110 13.33 7.49 33.74
C TYR A 110 13.92 8.09 32.45
N THR A 111 14.70 9.15 32.55
CA THR A 111 15.31 9.81 31.38
C THR A 111 16.30 8.87 30.70
N ALA A 112 17.13 8.18 31.49
CA ALA A 112 18.04 7.16 30.99
C ALA A 112 17.29 5.98 30.35
N ALA A 113 16.23 5.48 31.01
CA ALA A 113 15.40 4.40 30.48
C ALA A 113 14.75 4.79 29.13
N LYS A 114 14.19 6.00 29.06
CA LYS A 114 13.55 6.54 27.86
C LYS A 114 14.53 6.76 26.71
N ALA A 115 15.74 7.21 27.00
CA ALA A 115 16.80 7.37 25.99
C ALA A 115 17.21 6.03 25.38
N LEU A 116 17.37 4.98 26.20
CA LEU A 116 17.67 3.64 25.72
C LEU A 116 16.51 3.05 24.91
N TYR A 117 15.28 3.14 25.41
CA TYR A 117 14.08 2.75 24.67
C TYR A 117 14.02 3.41 23.29
N ALA A 118 14.20 4.73 23.20
CA ALA A 118 14.12 5.46 21.93
C ALA A 118 15.15 4.96 20.90
N LYS A 119 16.31 4.50 21.37
CA LYS A 119 17.34 3.90 20.50
C LYS A 119 17.00 2.47 20.09
N LEU A 120 16.54 1.64 21.04
CA LEU A 120 16.17 0.25 20.79
C LEU A 120 14.90 0.14 19.92
N ALA A 121 13.98 1.11 19.99
CA ALA A 121 12.77 1.13 19.15
C ALA A 121 13.06 1.33 17.65
N ALA A 122 14.27 1.73 17.28
CA ALA A 122 14.74 1.76 15.90
C ALA A 122 15.40 0.44 15.45
N MET A 123 15.43 -0.58 16.32
CA MET A 123 16.02 -1.89 16.06
C MET A 123 14.95 -2.95 15.76
N PRO A 124 15.31 -4.12 15.19
CA PRO A 124 14.34 -5.09 14.67
C PRO A 124 13.33 -5.66 15.68
N GLU A 125 13.73 -5.85 16.95
CA GLU A 125 12.87 -6.53 17.93
C GLU A 125 12.00 -5.57 18.75
N ASP A 126 12.19 -4.25 18.58
CA ASP A 126 11.58 -3.16 19.36
C ASP A 126 11.74 -3.33 20.89
N SER A 127 11.29 -2.34 21.67
CA SER A 127 11.44 -2.29 23.12
C SER A 127 10.28 -1.62 23.80
N TYR A 128 10.15 -1.84 25.10
CA TYR A 128 9.17 -1.18 25.95
C TYR A 128 9.73 -0.99 27.36
N VAL A 129 9.13 -0.07 28.12
CA VAL A 129 9.58 0.29 29.46
C VAL A 129 8.51 -0.08 30.46
N LEU A 130 8.84 -0.99 31.37
CA LEU A 130 8.00 -1.31 32.52
C LEU A 130 8.45 -0.52 33.74
N SER A 131 7.48 -0.07 34.53
CA SER A 131 7.73 0.45 35.88
C SER A 131 7.45 -0.65 36.91
N ARG A 132 8.31 -0.77 37.91
CA ARG A 132 8.17 -1.67 39.05
C ARG A 132 8.51 -0.95 40.34
N VAL A 133 7.96 -1.42 41.46
CA VAL A 133 8.38 -0.96 42.80
C VAL A 133 9.29 -2.03 43.40
N LYS A 134 10.54 -1.68 43.70
CA LYS A 134 11.50 -2.53 44.39
C LYS A 134 12.03 -1.79 45.63
N GLN A 135 11.91 -2.41 46.80
CA GLN A 135 12.34 -1.85 48.09
C GLN A 135 11.80 -0.42 48.32
N GLY A 136 10.53 -0.20 47.99
CA GLY A 136 9.85 1.10 48.13
C GLY A 136 10.25 2.17 47.10
N ARG A 137 11.07 1.84 46.10
CA ARG A 137 11.48 2.76 45.03
C ARG A 137 10.92 2.32 43.69
N THR A 138 10.52 3.28 42.86
CA THR A 138 10.15 2.99 41.48
C THR A 138 11.42 2.78 40.65
N VAL A 139 11.50 1.64 39.98
CA VAL A 139 12.53 1.30 39.00
C VAL A 139 11.89 1.13 37.63
N TYR A 140 12.65 1.47 36.59
CA TYR A 140 12.27 1.39 35.20
C TYR A 140 13.13 0.33 34.51
N GLN A 141 12.47 -0.63 33.88
CA GLN A 141 13.07 -1.76 33.19
C GLN A 141 12.83 -1.62 31.70
N VAL A 142 13.90 -1.50 30.91
CA VAL A 142 13.84 -1.44 29.45
C VAL A 142 13.91 -2.85 28.89
N TYR A 143 12.75 -3.38 28.51
CA TYR A 143 12.61 -4.69 27.88
C TYR A 143 12.86 -4.60 26.38
N TYR A 144 13.55 -5.60 25.83
CA TYR A 144 13.85 -5.72 24.41
C TYR A 144 13.34 -7.07 23.88
N GLY A 145 12.50 -7.00 22.84
CA GLY A 145 11.93 -8.15 22.14
C GLY A 145 10.97 -9.06 22.92
N SER A 146 10.47 -10.06 22.19
CA SER A 146 9.71 -11.21 22.69
C SER A 146 10.11 -12.42 21.85
N PHE A 147 10.62 -13.46 22.51
CA PHE A 147 11.30 -14.59 21.87
C PHE A 147 10.74 -15.92 22.36
N PRO A 148 10.56 -16.90 21.45
CA PRO A 148 10.10 -18.23 21.83
C PRO A 148 11.17 -19.03 22.60
N SER A 149 12.45 -18.63 22.52
CA SER A 149 13.58 -19.31 23.18
C SER A 149 14.53 -18.32 23.86
N LYS A 150 15.30 -18.81 24.84
CA LYS A 150 16.33 -18.03 25.53
C LYS A 150 17.50 -17.70 24.60
N GLU A 151 17.87 -18.64 23.73
CA GLU A 151 18.98 -18.54 22.80
C GLU A 151 18.75 -17.41 21.78
N GLU A 152 17.52 -17.26 21.29
CA GLU A 152 17.15 -16.14 20.42
C GLU A 152 17.23 -14.79 21.15
N ALA A 153 16.77 -14.74 22.41
CA ALA A 153 16.87 -13.54 23.24
C ALA A 153 18.34 -13.13 23.48
N GLU A 154 19.21 -14.10 23.75
CA GLU A 154 20.66 -13.91 23.90
C GLU A 154 21.30 -13.38 22.61
N GLY A 155 20.98 -13.99 21.46
CA GLY A 155 21.47 -13.54 20.16
C GLY A 155 21.03 -12.12 19.82
N ALA A 156 19.77 -11.78 20.07
CA ALA A 156 19.23 -10.45 19.82
C ALA A 156 19.87 -9.38 20.72
N ALA A 157 20.03 -9.66 22.01
CA ALA A 157 20.70 -8.75 22.94
C ALA A 157 22.18 -8.54 22.58
N ALA A 158 22.90 -9.62 22.25
CA ALA A 158 24.29 -9.54 21.81
C ALA A 158 24.43 -8.70 20.54
N GLN A 159 23.47 -8.80 19.61
CA GLN A 159 23.47 -7.98 18.40
C GLN A 159 23.17 -6.50 18.71
N ALA A 160 22.21 -6.20 19.59
CA ALA A 160 21.88 -4.83 19.99
C ALA A 160 23.06 -4.13 20.69
N LEU A 161 23.82 -4.86 21.53
CA LEU A 161 24.99 -4.34 22.24
C LEU A 161 26.20 -4.00 21.34
N LYS A 162 26.21 -4.45 20.08
CA LYS A 162 27.24 -4.03 19.10
C LYS A 162 27.08 -2.56 18.70
N ASP A 163 25.88 -2.00 18.86
CA ASP A 163 25.66 -0.57 18.66
C ASP A 163 26.30 0.22 19.82
N THR A 164 27.20 1.13 19.49
CA THR A 164 27.98 1.91 20.46
C THR A 164 27.11 2.82 21.33
N THR A 165 25.97 3.28 20.81
CA THR A 165 25.02 4.12 21.57
C THR A 165 24.27 3.27 22.59
N VAL A 166 23.81 2.07 22.19
CA VAL A 166 23.18 1.13 23.12
C VAL A 166 24.16 0.75 24.23
N SER A 167 25.37 0.34 23.87
CA SER A 167 26.41 -0.03 24.85
C SER A 167 26.76 1.10 25.83
N ALA A 168 26.81 2.35 25.35
CA ALA A 168 27.03 3.51 26.21
C ALA A 168 25.84 3.79 27.14
N LEU A 169 24.60 3.69 26.64
CA LEU A 169 23.38 3.93 27.41
C LEU A 169 23.11 2.84 28.46
N THR A 170 23.53 1.60 28.21
CA THR A 170 23.46 0.53 29.23
C THR A 170 24.56 0.63 30.28
N LYS A 171 25.55 1.52 30.11
CA LYS A 171 26.68 1.71 31.04
C LYS A 171 27.42 0.40 31.36
N SER A 172 27.56 -0.47 30.36
CA SER A 172 28.14 -1.82 30.51
C SER A 172 27.37 -2.74 31.46
N ALA A 173 26.12 -2.42 31.81
CA ALA A 173 25.25 -3.35 32.51
C ALA A 173 25.01 -4.59 31.64
N LEU A 174 25.16 -5.77 32.25
CA LEU A 174 24.88 -7.03 31.57
C LEU A 174 23.37 -7.18 31.35
N PRO A 175 22.93 -7.61 30.16
CA PRO A 175 21.53 -7.91 29.92
C PRO A 175 21.02 -8.99 30.88
N VAL A 176 19.79 -8.82 31.38
CA VAL A 176 19.13 -9.81 32.23
C VAL A 176 18.05 -10.51 31.44
N PHE A 177 18.21 -11.82 31.25
CA PHE A 177 17.26 -12.66 30.51
C PHE A 177 16.09 -13.05 31.40
N LYS A 178 14.88 -12.77 30.91
CA LYS A 178 13.60 -13.05 31.56
C LYS A 178 12.82 -14.10 30.77
N GLY A 179 11.91 -14.79 31.43
CA GLY A 179 11.13 -15.88 30.83
C GLY A 179 9.96 -16.34 31.69
N PRO A 180 9.10 -17.22 31.16
CA PRO A 180 7.78 -17.52 31.71
C PRO A 180 7.81 -18.42 32.96
N LEU A 181 8.92 -18.46 33.71
CA LEU A 181 9.04 -19.28 34.90
C LEU A 181 8.78 -18.45 36.16
N HIS A 182 7.82 -18.91 36.97
CA HIS A 182 7.37 -18.22 38.17
C HIS A 182 7.04 -19.21 39.30
N TRP A 183 7.09 -18.71 40.54
CA TRP A 183 6.45 -19.34 41.69
C TRP A 183 5.10 -18.68 41.96
N ASN A 184 4.05 -19.49 42.15
CA ASN A 184 2.78 -19.03 42.70
C ASN A 184 2.91 -18.90 44.23
N ALA A 185 2.70 -17.69 44.73
CA ALA A 185 2.77 -17.30 46.14
C ALA A 185 1.40 -17.08 46.78
N GLY A 186 0.34 -17.66 46.21
CA GLY A 186 -1.03 -17.63 46.71
C GLY A 186 -2.02 -17.23 45.63
N THR A 187 -3.23 -17.77 45.75
CA THR A 187 -4.39 -17.47 44.88
C THR A 187 -5.51 -16.88 45.73
N PHE A 188 -6.07 -15.78 45.27
CA PHE A 188 -7.02 -14.94 45.99
C PHE A 188 -8.31 -14.77 45.18
N ALA A 189 -9.42 -14.52 45.88
CA ALA A 189 -10.72 -14.31 45.26
C ALA A 189 -10.88 -12.92 44.63
N ASP A 190 -10.08 -11.95 45.07
CA ASP A 190 -10.12 -10.56 44.62
C ASP A 190 -8.71 -9.99 44.43
N GLU A 191 -8.62 -8.98 43.57
CA GLU A 191 -7.34 -8.37 43.19
C GLU A 191 -6.70 -7.55 44.32
N ALA A 192 -7.49 -6.95 45.21
CA ALA A 192 -6.97 -6.14 46.30
C ALA A 192 -6.20 -7.00 47.32
N SER A 193 -6.70 -8.20 47.62
CA SER A 193 -6.01 -9.19 48.45
C SER A 193 -4.70 -9.65 47.81
N ALA A 194 -4.70 -9.92 46.50
CA ALA A 194 -3.47 -10.29 45.77
C ALA A 194 -2.44 -9.15 45.77
N LEU A 195 -2.88 -7.89 45.64
CA LEU A 195 -2.00 -6.72 45.73
C LEU A 195 -1.28 -6.62 47.08
N GLN A 196 -1.95 -6.92 48.20
CA GLN A 196 -1.31 -6.89 49.52
C GLN A 196 -0.15 -7.90 49.61
N GLN A 197 -0.36 -9.11 49.09
CA GLN A 197 0.69 -10.14 49.07
C GLN A 197 1.83 -9.78 48.11
N LEU A 198 1.52 -9.19 46.95
CA LEU A 198 2.52 -8.71 45.99
C LEU A 198 3.42 -7.62 46.59
N LEU A 199 2.88 -6.72 47.41
CA LEU A 199 3.64 -5.65 48.06
C LEU A 199 4.74 -6.18 48.99
N VAL A 200 4.56 -7.35 49.62
CA VAL A 200 5.59 -8.00 50.46
C VAL A 200 6.83 -8.32 49.64
N PHE A 201 6.65 -8.89 48.45
CA PHE A 201 7.76 -9.24 47.55
C PHE A 201 8.43 -8.01 46.95
N ASN A 202 7.65 -6.99 46.59
CA ASN A 202 8.18 -5.72 46.13
C ASN A 202 9.06 -5.05 47.20
N GLN A 203 8.66 -5.08 48.49
CA GLN A 203 9.47 -4.56 49.60
C GLN A 203 10.78 -5.35 49.78
N ALA A 204 10.77 -6.65 49.52
CA ALA A 204 11.97 -7.48 49.49
C ALA A 204 12.86 -7.27 48.25
N GLY A 205 12.39 -6.48 47.26
CA GLY A 205 13.10 -6.22 46.00
C GLY A 205 12.91 -7.32 44.95
N LEU A 206 11.96 -8.23 45.16
CA LEU A 206 11.64 -9.31 44.23
C LEU A 206 10.62 -8.84 43.20
N GLU A 207 10.72 -9.40 42.01
CA GLU A 207 9.72 -9.18 40.96
C GLU A 207 8.52 -10.08 41.21
N ALA A 208 7.34 -9.48 41.25
CA ALA A 208 6.08 -10.20 41.29
C ALA A 208 5.04 -9.50 40.42
N ASP A 209 4.20 -10.29 39.76
CA ASP A 209 3.08 -9.83 38.93
C ASP A 209 1.78 -10.50 39.46
N ILE A 210 0.63 -9.84 39.23
CA ILE A 210 -0.68 -10.47 39.46
C ILE A 210 -1.06 -11.24 38.21
N ALA A 211 -1.36 -12.53 38.36
CA ALA A 211 -1.87 -13.39 37.33
C ALA A 211 -3.39 -13.56 37.48
N LEU A 212 -4.15 -13.10 36.49
CA LEU A 212 -5.57 -13.42 36.36
C LEU A 212 -5.69 -14.83 35.79
N GLN A 213 -6.44 -15.70 36.44
CA GLN A 213 -6.60 -17.11 36.07
C GLN A 213 -7.98 -17.63 36.45
N GLU A 214 -8.39 -18.77 35.89
CA GLU A 214 -9.57 -19.49 36.34
C GLU A 214 -9.20 -20.61 37.32
N ASP A 215 -10.03 -20.79 38.35
CA ASP A 215 -9.96 -21.99 39.18
C ASP A 215 -10.58 -23.21 38.46
N ALA A 216 -10.54 -24.37 39.11
CA ALA A 216 -11.10 -25.61 38.57
C ALA A 216 -12.63 -25.54 38.31
N ALA A 217 -13.34 -24.60 38.95
CA ALA A 217 -14.77 -24.34 38.74
C ALA A 217 -15.03 -23.30 37.63
N GLY A 218 -13.96 -22.76 37.01
CA GLY A 218 -14.07 -21.73 35.98
C GLY A 218 -14.34 -20.32 36.51
N LYS A 219 -14.15 -20.09 37.82
CA LYS A 219 -14.29 -18.76 38.43
C LYS A 219 -12.97 -18.00 38.33
N LEU A 220 -13.05 -16.72 38.00
CA LEU A 220 -11.89 -15.84 37.96
C LEU A 220 -11.27 -15.70 39.36
N THR A 221 -9.95 -15.86 39.41
CA THR A 221 -9.10 -15.73 40.60
C THR A 221 -7.85 -14.94 40.27
N TYR A 222 -7.19 -14.43 41.31
CA TYR A 222 -6.01 -13.59 41.20
C TYR A 222 -4.86 -14.25 41.96
N SER A 223 -3.84 -14.70 41.25
CA SER A 223 -2.64 -15.32 41.85
C SER A 223 -1.49 -14.32 41.89
N VAL A 224 -0.62 -14.41 42.91
CA VAL A 224 0.63 -13.62 42.94
C VAL A 224 1.76 -14.50 42.44
N TRP A 225 2.35 -14.14 41.31
CA TRP A 225 3.46 -14.88 40.70
C TRP A 225 4.76 -14.14 40.92
N VAL A 226 5.72 -14.80 41.58
CA VAL A 226 7.03 -14.25 41.94
C VAL A 226 8.09 -14.83 41.00
N GLY A 227 8.96 -13.95 40.50
CA GLY A 227 9.95 -14.24 39.46
C GLY A 227 9.44 -13.91 38.07
N ASN A 228 10.32 -14.07 37.10
CA ASN A 228 10.09 -14.01 35.65
C ASN A 228 11.36 -14.56 34.98
N GLU A 229 11.78 -15.75 35.43
CA GLU A 229 13.17 -16.21 35.24
C GLU A 229 13.34 -17.03 33.96
N ALA A 230 14.48 -16.88 33.30
CA ALA A 230 14.77 -17.61 32.06
C ALA A 230 15.15 -19.08 32.31
N THR A 231 15.56 -19.43 33.52
CA THR A 231 16.05 -20.78 33.86
C THR A 231 15.54 -21.25 35.22
N ILE A 232 15.44 -22.56 35.40
CA ILE A 232 15.04 -23.19 36.69
C ILE A 232 16.01 -22.81 37.82
N GLY A 233 17.32 -22.72 37.53
CA GLY A 233 18.32 -22.33 38.54
C GLY A 233 18.10 -20.92 39.08
N GLN A 234 17.79 -19.96 38.19
CA GLN A 234 17.42 -18.61 38.60
C GLN A 234 16.10 -18.60 39.39
N LEU A 235 15.12 -19.40 38.95
CA LEU A 235 13.83 -19.52 39.63
C LEU A 235 13.96 -20.08 41.06
N GLU A 236 14.84 -21.05 41.29
CA GLU A 236 15.13 -21.57 42.64
C GLU A 236 15.81 -20.53 43.52
N ALA A 237 16.68 -19.68 42.97
CA ALA A 237 17.26 -18.56 43.74
C ALA A 237 16.17 -17.56 44.19
N VAL A 238 15.23 -17.25 43.30
CA VAL A 238 14.06 -16.41 43.64
C VAL A 238 13.20 -17.04 44.72
N LYS A 239 13.01 -18.37 44.70
CA LYS A 239 12.29 -19.12 45.74
C LYS A 239 12.87 -18.86 47.14
N GLN A 240 14.18 -19.00 47.27
CA GLN A 240 14.86 -18.83 48.56
C GLN A 240 14.68 -17.39 49.09
N ALA A 241 14.84 -16.39 48.21
CA ALA A 241 14.63 -14.99 48.59
C ALA A 241 13.16 -14.71 48.95
N ALA A 242 12.20 -15.31 48.23
CA ALA A 242 10.77 -15.15 48.50
C ALA A 242 10.37 -15.77 49.84
N LEU A 243 10.92 -16.94 50.20
CA LEU A 243 10.68 -17.57 51.50
C LEU A 243 11.33 -16.80 52.66
N LEU A 244 12.43 -16.07 52.42
CA LEU A 244 12.98 -15.15 53.42
C LEU A 244 12.06 -13.95 53.66
N ALA A 245 11.45 -13.43 52.59
CA ALA A 245 10.51 -12.31 52.67
C ALA A 245 9.17 -12.70 53.32
N ALA A 246 8.72 -13.93 53.09
CA ALA A 246 7.46 -14.45 53.63
C ALA A 246 7.60 -15.93 54.07
N PRO A 247 8.16 -16.18 55.27
CA PRO A 247 8.51 -17.54 55.72
C PRO A 247 7.36 -18.53 55.86
N ASN A 248 6.14 -18.02 56.05
CA ASN A 248 4.95 -18.84 56.26
C ASN A 248 4.22 -19.20 54.96
N LEU A 249 4.70 -18.75 53.80
CA LEU A 249 4.08 -19.06 52.52
C LEU A 249 4.58 -20.40 51.97
N SER A 250 3.66 -21.16 51.39
CA SER A 250 3.98 -22.31 50.55
C SER A 250 4.03 -21.87 49.10
N LEU A 251 5.22 -21.83 48.51
CA LEU A 251 5.40 -21.54 47.09
C LEU A 251 5.16 -22.80 46.25
N GLN A 252 4.29 -22.69 45.25
CA GLN A 252 3.99 -23.76 44.29
C GLN A 252 4.43 -23.34 42.88
N PRO A 253 4.87 -24.24 41.99
CA PRO A 253 5.21 -23.85 40.63
C PRO A 253 3.99 -23.20 39.95
N ALA A 254 4.18 -22.06 39.29
CA ALA A 254 3.10 -21.44 38.54
C ALA A 254 2.65 -22.32 37.38
N ASN A 255 1.33 -22.46 37.19
CA ASN A 255 0.78 -23.25 36.09
C ASN A 255 0.77 -22.46 34.78
N THR A 256 1.95 -22.30 34.17
CA THR A 256 2.13 -21.56 32.90
C THR A 256 1.63 -22.33 31.68
N LYS A 257 1.09 -23.54 31.88
CA LYS A 257 0.41 -24.33 30.83
C LYS A 257 -1.10 -24.05 30.77
N SER A 258 -1.66 -23.48 31.81
CA SER A 258 -3.05 -22.98 31.81
C SER A 258 -3.12 -21.58 31.23
N SER A 259 -4.33 -21.11 30.90
CA SER A 259 -4.52 -19.72 30.51
C SER A 259 -4.27 -18.78 31.69
N TYR A 260 -3.63 -17.64 31.41
CA TYR A 260 -3.43 -16.57 32.36
C TYR A 260 -3.22 -15.21 31.65
N LEU A 261 -3.40 -14.13 32.41
CA LEU A 261 -2.97 -12.78 32.04
C LEU A 261 -2.15 -12.19 33.17
N LEU A 262 -0.88 -11.85 32.92
CA LEU A 262 -0.06 -11.12 33.89
C LEU A 262 -0.33 -9.63 33.76
N ARG A 263 -0.73 -9.01 34.87
CA ARG A 263 -0.92 -7.57 34.96
C ARG A 263 0.40 -6.88 35.32
N ARG A 264 0.84 -5.99 34.44
CA ARG A 264 2.08 -5.20 34.52
C ARG A 264 1.78 -3.71 34.36
N SER A 265 2.74 -2.86 34.74
CA SER A 265 2.67 -1.40 34.59
C SER A 265 3.69 -0.94 33.54
N ASP A 266 3.21 -0.41 32.42
CA ASP A 266 4.02 0.07 31.29
C ASP A 266 4.05 1.61 31.29
N VAL A 267 5.24 2.20 31.15
CA VAL A 267 5.47 3.66 31.12
C VAL A 267 6.17 4.10 29.83
N THR A 268 6.13 3.28 28.79
CA THR A 268 6.74 3.55 27.47
C THR A 268 6.23 4.85 26.86
N ALA A 269 4.91 5.08 26.93
CA ALA A 269 4.28 6.29 26.41
C ALA A 269 4.40 7.51 27.35
N SER A 270 4.96 7.33 28.55
CA SER A 270 5.02 8.38 29.56
C SER A 270 5.98 9.52 29.17
N SER A 271 5.67 10.74 29.59
CA SER A 271 6.61 11.86 29.42
C SER A 271 7.65 11.90 30.55
N ASN A 272 7.23 11.53 31.77
CA ASN A 272 7.97 11.67 33.01
C ASN A 272 8.06 10.38 33.86
N GLY A 273 7.54 9.25 33.36
CA GLY A 273 7.56 7.95 34.04
C GLY A 273 6.44 7.77 35.08
N SER A 274 5.62 8.79 35.32
CA SER A 274 4.53 8.73 36.32
C SER A 274 3.20 8.28 35.73
N ALA A 275 2.94 8.57 34.45
CA ALA A 275 1.75 8.08 33.75
C ALA A 275 1.99 6.66 33.26
N SER A 276 1.39 5.67 33.93
CA SER A 276 1.43 4.27 33.52
C SER A 276 0.17 3.83 32.79
N VAL A 277 0.35 2.82 31.94
CA VAL A 277 -0.69 2.14 31.17
C VAL A 277 -0.72 0.69 31.64
N LEU A 278 -1.93 0.13 31.78
CA LEU A 278 -2.08 -1.30 32.10
C LEU A 278 -1.55 -2.16 30.96
N HIS A 279 -0.65 -3.08 31.29
CA HIS A 279 -0.08 -4.03 30.36
C HIS A 279 -0.44 -5.45 30.78
N TYR A 280 -1.16 -6.17 29.91
CA TYR A 280 -1.47 -7.58 30.10
C TYR A 280 -0.56 -8.44 29.23
N ALA A 281 0.23 -9.32 29.85
CA ALA A 281 0.98 -10.35 29.13
C ALA A 281 0.19 -11.66 29.15
N ALA A 282 -0.23 -12.13 27.98
CA ALA A 282 -1.01 -13.35 27.81
C ALA A 282 -0.12 -14.59 27.76
N ALA A 283 -0.63 -15.73 28.22
CA ALA A 283 0.08 -16.99 28.12
C ALA A 283 0.46 -17.31 26.66
N ALA A 284 1.68 -17.81 26.46
CA ALA A 284 2.09 -18.34 25.16
C ALA A 284 1.39 -19.67 24.85
N GLY A 285 1.14 -19.95 23.58
CA GLY A 285 0.54 -21.20 23.10
C GLY A 285 -0.91 -21.03 22.65
N ASP A 286 -1.80 -21.93 23.11
CA ASP A 286 -3.17 -22.08 22.61
C ASP A 286 -4.16 -21.02 23.13
N GLN A 287 -3.72 -20.13 24.02
CA GLN A 287 -4.57 -19.08 24.55
C GLN A 287 -4.88 -18.04 23.46
N LYS A 288 -6.16 -17.68 23.38
CA LYS A 288 -6.67 -16.54 22.61
C LYS A 288 -7.26 -15.52 23.57
N THR A 289 -6.68 -14.33 23.60
CA THR A 289 -7.16 -13.21 24.40
C THR A 289 -7.95 -12.29 23.48
N VAL A 290 -9.26 -12.19 23.71
CA VAL A 290 -10.19 -11.41 22.88
C VAL A 290 -10.48 -10.09 23.58
N ILE A 291 -10.35 -8.99 22.85
CA ILE A 291 -10.59 -7.64 23.34
C ILE A 291 -11.85 -7.11 22.67
N HIS A 292 -12.87 -6.83 23.48
CA HIS A 292 -14.15 -6.29 23.05
C HIS A 292 -14.18 -4.77 23.30
N PRO A 293 -14.52 -3.93 22.32
CA PRO A 293 -14.76 -2.52 22.57
C PRO A 293 -16.14 -2.30 23.22
N LYS A 294 -16.21 -1.40 24.20
CA LYS A 294 -17.50 -0.96 24.78
C LYS A 294 -18.25 0.03 23.88
N SER A 295 -17.61 0.49 22.81
CA SER A 295 -18.16 1.41 21.81
C SER A 295 -17.80 0.98 20.38
N GLN A 296 -18.00 1.85 19.39
CA GLN A 296 -17.76 1.52 17.98
C GLN A 296 -16.26 1.57 17.61
N GLY A 297 -15.47 0.65 18.16
CA GLY A 297 -14.18 0.26 17.60
C GLY A 297 -12.96 0.40 18.50
N ILE A 298 -11.86 -0.21 18.05
CA ILE A 298 -10.56 -0.27 18.73
C ILE A 298 -9.50 0.40 17.86
N SER A 299 -8.83 1.41 18.40
CA SER A 299 -7.69 2.08 17.79
C SER A 299 -6.40 1.35 18.12
N ILE A 300 -5.54 1.15 17.11
CA ILE A 300 -4.28 0.41 17.24
C ILE A 300 -3.12 1.34 16.89
N LYS A 301 -2.25 1.61 17.87
CA LYS A 301 -1.10 2.51 17.67
C LYS A 301 -0.14 2.00 16.59
N GLU A 302 0.15 0.70 16.62
CA GLU A 302 1.08 0.01 15.72
C GLU A 302 0.53 -0.11 14.27
N ARG A 303 -0.75 0.23 14.07
CA ARG A 303 -1.39 0.42 12.76
C ARG A 303 -1.70 1.89 12.49
N ALA A 304 -0.76 2.78 12.79
CA ALA A 304 -0.86 4.22 12.55
C ALA A 304 -2.08 4.89 13.20
N ASN A 305 -2.56 4.36 14.33
CA ASN A 305 -3.78 4.79 15.04
C ASN A 305 -5.06 4.64 14.21
N LEU A 306 -5.10 3.70 13.26
CA LEU A 306 -6.34 3.30 12.61
C LEU A 306 -7.27 2.63 13.62
N SER A 307 -8.57 2.82 13.42
CA SER A 307 -9.63 2.35 14.34
C SER A 307 -10.50 1.35 13.60
N TYR A 308 -10.68 0.17 14.16
CA TYR A 308 -11.35 -0.95 13.51
C TYR A 308 -12.59 -1.36 14.28
N ARG A 309 -13.63 -1.81 13.59
CA ARG A 309 -14.82 -2.41 14.20
C ARG A 309 -14.52 -3.85 14.64
N GLY A 310 -15.43 -4.40 15.44
CA GLY A 310 -15.32 -5.77 15.94
C GLY A 310 -14.28 -5.90 17.05
N ASP A 311 -13.90 -7.15 17.29
CA ASP A 311 -13.01 -7.54 18.37
C ASP A 311 -11.56 -7.64 17.87
N MET A 312 -10.63 -7.64 18.82
CA MET A 312 -9.22 -7.95 18.58
C MET A 312 -8.82 -9.22 19.30
N GLU A 313 -8.34 -10.22 18.56
CA GLU A 313 -7.71 -11.42 19.12
C GLU A 313 -6.20 -11.22 19.20
N ILE A 314 -5.65 -11.41 20.40
CA ILE A 314 -4.22 -11.59 20.68
C ILE A 314 -3.96 -13.07 20.89
N SER A 315 -3.01 -13.63 20.15
CA SER A 315 -2.61 -15.04 20.26
C SER A 315 -1.13 -15.24 19.93
N THR A 316 -0.63 -16.46 20.13
CA THR A 316 0.73 -16.83 19.69
C THR A 316 0.65 -17.47 18.30
N TYR A 317 1.42 -16.97 17.35
CA TYR A 317 1.55 -17.56 16.01
C TYR A 317 3.02 -17.63 15.60
N HIS A 318 3.50 -18.82 15.22
CA HIS A 318 4.92 -19.09 14.94
C HIS A 318 5.88 -18.54 16.02
N GLY A 319 5.48 -18.64 17.29
CA GLY A 319 6.28 -18.18 18.41
C GLY A 319 6.35 -16.66 18.58
N LYS A 320 5.57 -15.88 17.83
CA LYS A 320 5.45 -14.42 17.95
C LYS A 320 4.02 -14.00 18.29
N LEU A 321 3.85 -12.75 18.72
CA LEU A 321 2.53 -12.16 18.93
C LEU A 321 1.78 -12.04 17.60
N ALA A 322 0.54 -12.51 17.58
CA ALA A 322 -0.42 -12.27 16.52
C ALA A 322 -1.53 -11.33 17.00
N LEU A 323 -1.88 -10.35 16.16
CA LEU A 323 -3.05 -9.48 16.31
C LEU A 323 -3.95 -9.68 15.11
N VAL A 324 -5.15 -10.21 15.37
CA VAL A 324 -6.17 -10.49 14.36
C VAL A 324 -7.44 -9.73 14.71
N ASN A 325 -7.98 -8.97 13.76
CA ASN A 325 -9.28 -8.32 13.92
C ASN A 325 -10.40 -9.28 13.51
N GLU A 326 -11.32 -9.57 14.43
CA GLU A 326 -12.52 -10.38 14.20
C GLU A 326 -13.73 -9.46 14.07
N VAL A 327 -14.30 -9.37 12.87
CA VAL A 327 -15.31 -8.37 12.56
C VAL A 327 -16.44 -8.98 11.71
N PRO A 328 -17.71 -8.59 11.91
CA PRO A 328 -18.79 -9.00 11.00
C PRO A 328 -18.47 -8.64 9.55
N MET A 329 -18.78 -9.53 8.61
CA MET A 329 -18.44 -9.34 7.20
C MET A 329 -18.91 -7.99 6.64
N GLU A 330 -20.16 -7.61 6.93
CA GLU A 330 -20.71 -6.34 6.44
C GLU A 330 -19.97 -5.12 7.01
N GLN A 331 -19.54 -5.18 8.28
CA GLN A 331 -18.78 -4.11 8.92
C GLN A 331 -17.36 -3.98 8.36
N TYR A 332 -16.74 -5.08 7.98
CA TYR A 332 -15.49 -5.06 7.22
C TYR A 332 -15.68 -4.35 5.87
N LEU A 333 -16.77 -4.66 5.17
CA LEU A 333 -17.07 -4.08 3.85
C LEU A 333 -17.40 -2.59 3.91
N TYR A 334 -17.95 -2.07 5.01
CA TYR A 334 -18.13 -0.61 5.20
C TYR A 334 -16.81 0.14 5.00
N ALA A 335 -15.73 -0.39 5.57
CA ALA A 335 -14.40 0.20 5.48
C ALA A 335 -13.73 -0.12 4.13
N VAL A 336 -13.90 -1.32 3.56
CA VAL A 336 -13.32 -1.66 2.24
C VAL A 336 -13.91 -0.78 1.14
N VAL A 337 -15.25 -0.69 1.04
CA VAL A 337 -15.90 0.17 0.06
C VAL A 337 -15.50 1.63 0.28
N GLY A 338 -15.42 2.05 1.54
CA GLY A 338 -14.98 3.38 1.95
C GLY A 338 -13.53 3.72 1.59
N SER A 339 -12.67 2.70 1.56
CA SER A 339 -11.23 2.84 1.27
C SER A 339 -10.95 2.83 -0.23
N GLU A 340 -11.75 2.10 -1.00
CA GLU A 340 -11.62 1.95 -2.44
C GLU A 340 -12.31 3.08 -3.22
N LEU A 341 -13.49 3.52 -2.77
CA LEU A 341 -14.36 4.45 -3.50
C LEU A 341 -14.65 5.74 -2.72
N SER A 342 -15.04 6.79 -3.45
CA SER A 342 -15.38 8.08 -2.84
C SER A 342 -16.88 8.19 -2.54
N SER A 343 -17.23 8.94 -1.49
CA SER A 343 -18.61 9.14 -1.04
C SER A 343 -19.55 9.80 -2.06
N GLY A 344 -19.00 10.49 -3.08
CA GLY A 344 -19.77 11.09 -4.17
C GLY A 344 -20.10 10.15 -5.33
N TRP A 345 -19.76 8.86 -5.22
CA TRP A 345 -19.99 7.90 -6.31
C TRP A 345 -21.46 7.41 -6.33
N PRO A 346 -21.99 7.06 -7.52
CA PRO A 346 -23.34 6.53 -7.64
C PRO A 346 -23.56 5.27 -6.80
N THR A 347 -24.73 5.14 -6.17
CA THR A 347 -25.08 4.01 -5.30
C THR A 347 -24.90 2.65 -5.98
N GLU A 348 -25.25 2.52 -7.25
CA GLU A 348 -25.13 1.26 -7.99
C GLU A 348 -23.66 0.84 -8.22
N ALA A 349 -22.74 1.80 -8.34
CA ALA A 349 -21.30 1.50 -8.38
C ALA A 349 -20.77 1.05 -7.01
N LEU A 350 -21.25 1.68 -5.93
CA LEU A 350 -20.91 1.27 -4.55
C LEU A 350 -21.41 -0.16 -4.25
N LYS A 351 -22.64 -0.49 -4.67
CA LYS A 351 -23.21 -1.84 -4.54
C LYS A 351 -22.42 -2.88 -5.33
N ALA A 352 -22.03 -2.56 -6.58
CA ALA A 352 -21.20 -3.46 -7.39
C ALA A 352 -19.85 -3.75 -6.71
N GLN A 353 -19.21 -2.71 -6.14
CA GLN A 353 -17.99 -2.88 -5.37
C GLN A 353 -18.19 -3.71 -4.10
N ALA A 354 -19.29 -3.52 -3.37
CA ALA A 354 -19.60 -4.29 -2.17
C ALA A 354 -19.69 -5.80 -2.46
N VAL A 355 -20.45 -6.18 -3.51
CA VAL A 355 -20.62 -7.59 -3.92
C VAL A 355 -19.30 -8.21 -4.39
N ALA A 356 -18.54 -7.49 -5.22
CA ALA A 356 -17.22 -7.94 -5.66
C ALA A 356 -16.27 -8.11 -4.47
N ALA A 357 -16.23 -7.14 -3.55
CA ALA A 357 -15.37 -7.20 -2.39
C ALA A 357 -15.73 -8.34 -1.43
N ARG A 358 -17.03 -8.56 -1.16
CA ARG A 358 -17.50 -9.68 -0.32
C ARG A 358 -17.07 -11.02 -0.88
N THR A 359 -17.31 -11.22 -2.17
CA THR A 359 -16.95 -12.46 -2.86
C THR A 359 -15.44 -12.69 -2.82
N PHE A 360 -14.64 -11.64 -3.06
CA PHE A 360 -13.18 -11.73 -2.98
C PHE A 360 -12.71 -12.15 -1.58
N ALA A 361 -13.27 -11.56 -0.54
CA ALA A 361 -12.93 -11.86 0.85
C ALA A 361 -13.26 -13.30 1.24
N ILE A 362 -14.45 -13.79 0.88
CA ILE A 362 -14.86 -15.19 1.14
C ILE A 362 -13.95 -16.16 0.37
N LYS A 363 -13.61 -15.83 -0.89
CA LYS A 363 -12.80 -16.70 -1.74
C LYS A 363 -11.38 -16.93 -1.23
N GLN A 364 -10.84 -16.05 -0.38
CA GLN A 364 -9.49 -16.23 0.16
C GLN A 364 -9.36 -17.48 1.05
N GLY A 365 -10.45 -17.92 1.70
CA GLY A 365 -10.37 -18.95 2.75
C GLY A 365 -9.34 -18.56 3.81
N ASN A 366 -8.71 -19.52 4.49
CA ASN A 366 -7.66 -19.21 5.48
C ASN A 366 -6.29 -18.99 4.82
N LYS A 367 -6.19 -17.99 3.93
CA LYS A 367 -4.98 -17.67 3.14
C LYS A 367 -3.73 -17.48 3.99
N TYR A 368 -3.90 -16.98 5.22
CA TYR A 368 -2.87 -16.69 6.21
C TYR A 368 -3.01 -17.57 7.45
N GLU A 369 -3.56 -18.78 7.27
CA GLU A 369 -3.74 -19.86 8.25
C GLU A 369 -4.71 -19.52 9.41
N ILE A 370 -4.48 -18.41 10.11
CA ILE A 370 -5.30 -17.88 11.21
C ILE A 370 -6.19 -16.69 10.82
N ALA A 371 -6.09 -16.23 9.57
CA ALA A 371 -6.86 -15.13 9.02
C ALA A 371 -7.17 -15.32 7.52
N GLN A 372 -8.24 -14.67 7.04
CA GLN A 372 -8.63 -14.74 5.64
C GLN A 372 -7.92 -13.69 4.78
N VAL A 373 -7.77 -12.47 5.30
CA VAL A 373 -7.22 -11.32 4.59
C VAL A 373 -6.27 -10.52 5.49
N THR A 374 -5.50 -9.62 4.90
CA THR A 374 -4.72 -8.57 5.58
C THR A 374 -5.36 -7.20 5.38
N ASP A 375 -4.90 -6.21 6.15
CA ASP A 375 -5.34 -4.81 6.00
C ASP A 375 -4.51 -4.01 4.98
N THR A 376 -3.84 -4.71 4.06
CA THR A 376 -2.93 -4.12 3.07
C THR A 376 -3.39 -4.41 1.64
N THR A 377 -2.71 -3.81 0.66
CA THR A 377 -2.97 -4.04 -0.77
C THR A 377 -2.63 -5.47 -1.25
N LEU A 378 -2.12 -6.35 -0.38
CA LEU A 378 -1.98 -7.78 -0.70
C LEU A 378 -3.33 -8.48 -0.88
N ASP A 379 -4.38 -7.92 -0.28
CA ASP A 379 -5.77 -8.37 -0.39
C ASP A 379 -6.65 -7.20 -0.83
N GLN A 380 -7.21 -6.47 0.12
CA GLN A 380 -8.09 -5.32 -0.10
C GLN A 380 -7.72 -4.22 0.87
N VAL A 381 -7.86 -2.97 0.45
CA VAL A 381 -7.55 -1.84 1.32
C VAL A 381 -8.59 -1.78 2.44
N TYR A 382 -8.13 -1.92 3.69
CA TYR A 382 -8.97 -1.90 4.90
C TYR A 382 -8.40 -0.93 5.93
N PHE A 383 -8.86 0.32 5.90
CA PHE A 383 -8.39 1.38 6.81
C PHE A 383 -9.35 1.66 7.97
N GLY A 384 -10.24 0.71 8.27
CA GLY A 384 -11.17 0.81 9.39
C GLY A 384 -12.17 1.98 9.26
N ILE A 385 -12.65 2.44 10.41
CA ILE A 385 -13.82 3.33 10.57
C ILE A 385 -13.60 4.69 9.91
N GLN A 386 -12.36 5.15 9.83
CA GLN A 386 -12.01 6.46 9.26
C GLN A 386 -12.40 6.61 7.78
N LYS A 387 -12.63 5.51 7.07
CA LYS A 387 -13.01 5.52 5.66
C LYS A 387 -14.50 5.28 5.41
N GLU A 388 -15.26 4.94 6.45
CA GLU A 388 -16.69 4.69 6.31
C GLU A 388 -17.46 5.97 5.96
N PHE A 389 -18.50 5.82 5.14
CA PHE A 389 -19.45 6.89 4.85
C PHE A 389 -20.85 6.31 4.61
N ALA A 390 -21.89 7.10 4.90
CA ALA A 390 -23.27 6.63 4.96
C ALA A 390 -23.76 5.92 3.67
N ALA A 391 -23.48 6.49 2.49
CA ALA A 391 -23.88 5.89 1.22
C ALA A 391 -23.18 4.54 0.95
N GLY A 392 -21.95 4.36 1.42
CA GLY A 392 -21.19 3.12 1.30
C GLY A 392 -21.75 2.04 2.22
N ILE A 393 -22.05 2.39 3.47
CA ILE A 393 -22.74 1.52 4.44
C ILE A 393 -24.08 1.04 3.87
N GLN A 394 -24.90 1.97 3.38
CA GLN A 394 -26.19 1.64 2.76
C GLN A 394 -26.06 0.72 1.54
N ALA A 395 -25.03 0.89 0.72
CA ALA A 395 -24.79 0.03 -0.44
C ALA A 395 -24.37 -1.39 -0.03
N VAL A 396 -23.54 -1.52 1.01
CA VAL A 396 -23.15 -2.80 1.60
C VAL A 396 -24.39 -3.50 2.17
N ASP A 397 -25.16 -2.82 3.01
CA ASP A 397 -26.38 -3.37 3.63
C ASP A 397 -27.43 -3.78 2.58
N ALA A 398 -27.60 -2.98 1.52
CA ALA A 398 -28.55 -3.27 0.44
C ALA A 398 -28.14 -4.48 -0.41
N THR A 399 -26.88 -4.91 -0.34
CA THR A 399 -26.33 -6.07 -1.04
C THR A 399 -25.87 -7.15 -0.07
N LYS A 400 -26.40 -7.13 1.15
CA LYS A 400 -26.06 -8.09 2.19
C LYS A 400 -26.18 -9.53 1.67
N ASP A 401 -25.16 -10.33 1.97
CA ASP A 401 -25.03 -11.75 1.60
C ASP A 401 -24.92 -12.00 0.08
N GLU A 402 -24.93 -10.96 -0.76
CA GLU A 402 -24.81 -11.14 -2.22
C GLU A 402 -23.35 -11.32 -2.64
N VAL A 403 -23.13 -12.36 -3.45
CA VAL A 403 -21.82 -12.79 -3.95
C VAL A 403 -21.87 -13.18 -5.44
N LEU A 404 -20.70 -13.26 -6.08
CA LEU A 404 -20.55 -13.65 -7.48
C LEU A 404 -20.11 -15.11 -7.59
N SER A 405 -20.90 -15.91 -8.31
CA SER A 405 -20.62 -17.32 -8.56
C SER A 405 -20.74 -17.67 -10.04
N ASP A 406 -19.97 -18.65 -10.49
CA ASP A 406 -20.16 -19.32 -11.78
C ASP A 406 -20.53 -20.79 -11.56
N LYS A 407 -20.54 -21.59 -12.63
CA LYS A 407 -20.84 -23.04 -12.55
C LYS A 407 -19.89 -23.84 -11.64
N ASN A 408 -18.74 -23.28 -11.25
CA ASN A 408 -17.74 -23.90 -10.39
C ASN A 408 -17.74 -23.31 -8.97
N GLY A 409 -18.71 -22.46 -8.61
CA GLY A 409 -18.84 -21.80 -7.31
C GLY A 409 -18.37 -20.35 -7.33
N LEU A 410 -17.96 -19.82 -6.17
CA LEU A 410 -17.53 -18.42 -6.06
C LEU A 410 -16.34 -18.11 -6.98
N ILE A 411 -16.44 -17.01 -7.73
CA ILE A 411 -15.36 -16.53 -8.59
C ILE A 411 -14.29 -15.78 -7.77
N SER A 412 -13.17 -15.41 -8.38
CA SER A 412 -12.22 -14.44 -7.83
C SER A 412 -12.41 -13.09 -8.53
N PRO A 413 -13.29 -12.21 -8.03
CA PRO A 413 -13.64 -10.98 -8.72
C PRO A 413 -12.56 -9.93 -8.49
N VAL A 414 -11.55 -9.98 -9.34
CA VAL A 414 -10.52 -8.95 -9.43
C VAL A 414 -11.13 -7.64 -9.94
N PHE A 415 -10.65 -6.52 -9.43
CA PHE A 415 -11.06 -5.18 -9.84
C PHE A 415 -9.86 -4.24 -9.86
N SER A 416 -9.95 -3.15 -10.63
CA SER A 416 -8.91 -2.12 -10.69
C SER A 416 -9.51 -0.74 -10.90
N SER A 417 -8.71 0.31 -10.66
CA SER A 417 -9.22 1.67 -10.64
C SER A 417 -9.80 2.11 -11.98
N ASN A 418 -9.04 1.98 -13.07
CA ASN A 418 -9.46 2.44 -14.40
C ASN A 418 -8.90 1.53 -15.49
N SER A 419 -9.74 1.04 -16.38
CA SER A 419 -9.32 0.10 -17.43
C SER A 419 -8.75 0.78 -18.68
N GLY A 420 -8.91 2.10 -18.81
CA GLY A 420 -8.46 2.87 -19.97
C GLY A 420 -9.34 2.66 -21.20
N GLY A 421 -10.64 2.40 -20.99
CA GLY A 421 -11.65 2.22 -22.03
C GLY A 421 -11.97 0.75 -22.36
N MET A 422 -11.08 -0.18 -22.01
CA MET A 422 -11.22 -1.62 -22.27
C MET A 422 -10.58 -2.42 -21.13
N THR A 423 -11.30 -3.39 -20.56
CA THR A 423 -10.73 -4.30 -19.56
C THR A 423 -9.68 -5.20 -20.19
N ALA A 424 -8.71 -5.62 -19.39
CA ALA A 424 -7.68 -6.55 -19.83
C ALA A 424 -8.24 -7.96 -20.00
N ASP A 425 -7.64 -8.69 -20.92
CA ASP A 425 -7.76 -10.15 -20.98
C ASP A 425 -6.75 -10.79 -20.01
N PRO A 426 -7.04 -11.95 -19.38
CA PRO A 426 -6.07 -12.63 -18.51
C PRO A 426 -4.71 -12.88 -19.17
N SER A 427 -4.68 -13.12 -20.48
CA SER A 427 -3.44 -13.28 -21.26
C SER A 427 -2.55 -12.04 -21.29
N GLU A 428 -3.10 -10.86 -21.01
CA GLU A 428 -2.40 -9.57 -20.96
C GLU A 428 -1.88 -9.21 -19.57
N VAL A 429 -2.17 -10.03 -18.55
CA VAL A 429 -1.80 -9.75 -17.16
C VAL A 429 -1.04 -10.91 -16.55
N TRP A 430 -1.68 -12.06 -16.34
CA TRP A 430 -1.12 -13.22 -15.63
C TRP A 430 -1.01 -14.48 -16.50
N GLY A 431 -1.50 -14.46 -17.73
CA GLY A 431 -1.35 -15.55 -18.70
C GLY A 431 -2.39 -16.69 -18.58
N ASN A 432 -2.98 -16.89 -17.40
CA ASN A 432 -3.93 -17.98 -17.18
C ASN A 432 -5.36 -17.59 -17.58
N PRO A 433 -6.01 -18.28 -18.53
CA PRO A 433 -7.37 -17.96 -18.95
C PRO A 433 -8.37 -18.24 -17.82
N LEU A 434 -9.28 -17.31 -17.59
CA LEU A 434 -10.40 -17.45 -16.65
C LEU A 434 -11.69 -17.15 -17.42
N ALA A 435 -12.61 -18.11 -17.47
CA ALA A 435 -13.79 -18.04 -18.35
C ALA A 435 -14.69 -16.82 -18.09
N TYR A 436 -14.76 -16.37 -16.83
CA TYR A 436 -15.52 -15.19 -16.42
C TYR A 436 -14.79 -13.86 -16.66
N LEU A 437 -13.51 -13.88 -17.06
CA LEU A 437 -12.72 -12.68 -17.35
C LEU A 437 -12.36 -12.63 -18.84
N ARG A 438 -12.82 -11.58 -19.51
CA ARG A 438 -12.49 -11.29 -20.91
C ARG A 438 -12.39 -9.79 -21.11
N SER A 439 -11.72 -9.39 -22.18
CA SER A 439 -11.69 -7.98 -22.56
C SER A 439 -13.08 -7.50 -23.00
N VAL A 440 -13.58 -6.44 -22.35
CA VAL A 440 -14.86 -5.78 -22.65
C VAL A 440 -14.70 -4.25 -22.62
N PRO A 441 -15.54 -3.49 -23.34
CA PRO A 441 -15.60 -2.04 -23.21
C PRO A 441 -15.91 -1.56 -21.79
N SER A 442 -15.28 -0.46 -21.38
CA SER A 442 -15.42 0.16 -20.05
C SER A 442 -15.59 1.68 -20.17
N PRO A 443 -16.69 2.28 -19.69
CA PRO A 443 -16.93 3.73 -19.75
C PRO A 443 -16.12 4.48 -18.68
N ASP A 444 -14.81 4.59 -18.91
CA ASP A 444 -13.82 5.07 -17.94
C ASP A 444 -13.55 6.59 -17.99
N ASP A 445 -14.18 7.30 -18.95
CA ASP A 445 -13.90 8.69 -19.31
C ASP A 445 -14.26 9.70 -18.21
N GLY A 446 -15.13 9.32 -17.27
CA GLY A 446 -15.45 10.12 -16.08
C GLY A 446 -14.21 10.55 -15.27
N ALA A 447 -13.12 9.78 -15.33
CA ALA A 447 -11.85 10.08 -14.68
C ALA A 447 -11.13 11.31 -15.27
N GLU A 448 -11.46 11.67 -16.51
CA GLU A 448 -10.91 12.83 -17.23
C GLU A 448 -11.83 14.06 -17.17
N LYS A 449 -13.03 13.93 -16.58
CA LYS A 449 -14.01 15.02 -16.54
C LYS A 449 -13.49 16.20 -15.72
N GLY A 450 -13.57 17.41 -16.30
CA GLY A 450 -13.11 18.65 -15.66
C GLY A 450 -11.60 18.89 -15.70
N LYS A 451 -10.84 18.03 -16.41
CA LYS A 451 -9.41 18.26 -16.65
C LYS A 451 -9.19 19.34 -17.69
N ALA A 452 -8.21 20.20 -17.43
CA ALA A 452 -7.87 21.27 -18.35
C ALA A 452 -7.31 20.73 -19.67
N ILE A 453 -7.49 21.51 -20.72
CA ILE A 453 -6.81 21.29 -21.99
C ILE A 453 -5.43 21.94 -21.91
N TRP A 454 -4.44 21.30 -22.52
CA TRP A 454 -3.10 21.81 -22.70
C TRP A 454 -2.80 21.86 -24.20
N TYR A 455 -2.33 23.01 -24.68
CA TYR A 455 -1.91 23.15 -26.07
C TYR A 455 -0.46 22.71 -26.21
N ARG A 456 -0.22 21.80 -27.15
CA ARG A 456 1.14 21.47 -27.58
C ARG A 456 1.60 22.55 -28.54
N ILE A 457 2.64 23.29 -28.15
CA ILE A 457 3.17 24.41 -28.91
C ILE A 457 4.56 24.12 -29.44
N GLN A 458 4.95 24.85 -30.49
CA GLN A 458 6.33 24.95 -30.95
C GLN A 458 6.94 26.27 -30.46
N LEU A 459 8.13 26.18 -29.88
CA LEU A 459 8.96 27.32 -29.50
C LEU A 459 9.75 27.83 -30.71
N THR A 460 10.23 29.07 -30.62
CA THR A 460 11.03 29.72 -31.67
C THR A 460 12.35 29.02 -31.95
N ASP A 461 12.90 28.30 -30.97
CA ASP A 461 14.10 27.46 -31.10
C ASP A 461 13.81 26.06 -31.66
N GLY A 462 12.56 25.80 -32.06
CA GLY A 462 12.12 24.54 -32.66
C GLY A 462 11.73 23.45 -31.67
N ARG A 463 11.97 23.63 -30.35
CA ARG A 463 11.52 22.67 -29.34
C ARG A 463 10.00 22.69 -29.21
N THR A 464 9.41 21.56 -28.85
CA THR A 464 7.97 21.50 -28.53
C THR A 464 7.75 21.45 -27.02
N GLY A 465 6.64 22.04 -26.56
CA GLY A 465 6.23 21.96 -25.17
C GLY A 465 4.73 22.10 -25.00
N TYR A 466 4.25 22.06 -23.77
CA TYR A 466 2.84 22.17 -23.41
C TYR A 466 2.60 23.43 -22.59
N VAL A 467 1.53 24.13 -22.92
CA VAL A 467 1.03 25.30 -22.17
C VAL A 467 -0.42 25.07 -21.81
N HIS A 468 -0.77 25.38 -20.56
CA HIS A 468 -2.12 25.23 -20.05
C HIS A 468 -3.07 26.18 -20.80
N SER A 469 -4.22 25.68 -21.23
CA SER A 469 -5.17 26.42 -22.11
C SER A 469 -5.59 27.78 -21.56
N MET A 470 -5.71 27.93 -20.24
CA MET A 470 -6.07 29.21 -19.62
C MET A 470 -5.09 30.37 -19.91
N TYR A 471 -3.86 30.06 -20.33
CA TYR A 471 -2.81 31.06 -20.59
C TYR A 471 -2.60 31.36 -22.07
N LEU A 472 -3.39 30.75 -22.96
CA LEU A 472 -3.30 30.95 -24.39
C LEU A 472 -4.65 31.36 -24.97
N LYS A 473 -4.63 32.37 -25.83
CA LYS A 473 -5.80 32.86 -26.54
C LYS A 473 -5.62 32.70 -28.04
N ASP A 474 -6.63 32.16 -28.72
CA ASP A 474 -6.63 32.05 -30.18
C ASP A 474 -6.62 33.44 -30.82
N THR A 475 -5.70 33.66 -31.75
CA THR A 475 -5.56 34.93 -32.49
C THR A 475 -6.42 34.97 -33.76
N GLY A 476 -7.02 33.85 -34.15
CA GLY A 476 -7.75 33.69 -35.42
C GLY A 476 -6.84 33.57 -36.64
N GLN A 477 -5.51 33.68 -36.47
CA GLN A 477 -4.54 33.57 -37.55
C GLN A 477 -4.12 32.10 -37.73
N LYS A 478 -4.15 31.63 -38.98
CA LYS A 478 -3.62 30.31 -39.35
C LYS A 478 -2.31 30.46 -40.11
N GLY A 479 -1.36 29.59 -39.81
CA GLY A 479 -0.13 29.45 -40.59
C GLY A 479 -0.41 28.86 -41.98
N LYS A 480 0.60 28.87 -42.85
CA LYS A 480 0.53 28.30 -44.21
C LYS A 480 0.13 26.82 -44.24
N GLU A 481 0.29 26.13 -43.11
CA GLU A 481 0.03 24.70 -42.91
C GLU A 481 -1.31 24.42 -42.23
N GLY A 482 -2.14 25.45 -42.01
CA GLY A 482 -3.45 25.34 -41.37
C GLY A 482 -3.44 25.29 -39.84
N ALA A 483 -2.27 25.18 -39.21
CA ALA A 483 -2.09 25.27 -37.75
C ALA A 483 -2.38 26.69 -37.23
N SER A 484 -2.98 26.79 -36.04
CA SER A 484 -3.49 28.07 -35.50
C SER A 484 -2.47 28.74 -34.57
N TYR A 485 -2.36 30.06 -34.66
CA TYR A 485 -1.54 30.87 -33.77
C TYR A 485 -2.31 31.30 -32.53
N TYR A 486 -1.71 31.09 -31.38
CA TYR A 486 -2.22 31.54 -30.09
C TYR A 486 -1.26 32.58 -29.51
N GLU A 487 -1.77 33.47 -28.66
CA GLU A 487 -0.96 34.44 -27.92
C GLU A 487 -1.03 34.17 -26.42
N ALA A 488 0.11 34.34 -25.74
CA ALA A 488 0.19 34.26 -24.28
C ALA A 488 -0.58 35.42 -23.64
N THR A 489 -1.43 35.13 -22.65
CA THR A 489 -2.30 36.12 -22.02
C THR A 489 -1.62 36.95 -20.93
N GLU A 490 -0.44 36.54 -20.48
CA GLU A 490 0.32 37.19 -19.40
C GLU A 490 1.84 36.97 -19.55
N GLN A 491 2.62 37.63 -18.70
CA GLN A 491 4.08 37.49 -18.68
C GLN A 491 4.50 36.26 -17.87
N GLY A 492 5.49 35.51 -18.37
CA GLY A 492 6.10 34.41 -17.61
C GLY A 492 5.30 33.10 -17.68
N VAL A 493 4.51 32.89 -18.73
CA VAL A 493 3.70 31.67 -18.90
C VAL A 493 4.63 30.47 -19.08
N ASN A 494 4.55 29.51 -18.17
CA ASN A 494 5.44 28.35 -18.17
C ASN A 494 5.10 27.36 -19.29
N VAL A 495 6.13 26.96 -20.04
CA VAL A 495 6.09 25.89 -21.05
C VAL A 495 6.72 24.65 -20.43
N ARG A 496 6.04 23.50 -20.52
CA ARG A 496 6.46 22.24 -19.86
C ARG A 496 6.66 21.10 -20.85
N THR A 497 7.40 20.06 -20.46
CA THR A 497 7.64 18.89 -21.32
C THR A 497 6.45 17.93 -21.36
N ALA A 498 5.55 17.99 -20.39
CA ALA A 498 4.31 17.22 -20.32
C ALA A 498 3.14 18.08 -19.80
N PRO A 499 1.88 17.72 -20.12
CA PRO A 499 0.70 18.55 -19.82
C PRO A 499 0.21 18.35 -18.38
N TYR A 500 1.03 18.74 -17.39
CA TYR A 500 0.63 18.80 -15.96
C TYR A 500 1.53 19.78 -15.19
N VAL A 501 1.03 20.30 -14.06
CA VAL A 501 1.79 21.23 -13.22
C VAL A 501 2.53 20.50 -12.10
N ASP A 502 3.86 20.46 -12.17
CA ASP A 502 4.75 20.10 -11.06
C ASP A 502 6.08 20.84 -11.23
N ASN A 503 6.45 21.71 -10.30
CA ASN A 503 7.68 22.50 -10.43
C ASN A 503 8.96 21.72 -10.08
N THR A 504 8.84 20.55 -9.46
CA THR A 504 9.97 19.68 -9.13
C THR A 504 10.14 18.59 -10.18
N ALA A 505 9.07 17.87 -10.52
CA ALA A 505 9.12 16.74 -11.45
C ALA A 505 8.93 17.14 -12.93
N ASN A 506 8.34 18.30 -13.21
CA ASN A 506 8.06 18.79 -14.57
C ASN A 506 8.35 20.30 -14.68
N PRO A 507 9.59 20.76 -14.41
CA PRO A 507 9.93 22.17 -14.38
C PRO A 507 9.66 22.84 -15.73
N SER A 508 9.54 24.17 -15.68
CA SER A 508 9.39 24.98 -16.90
C SER A 508 10.66 24.88 -17.76
N ILE A 509 10.49 24.58 -19.05
CA ILE A 509 11.58 24.53 -20.04
C ILE A 509 11.77 25.84 -20.80
N ALA A 510 10.76 26.70 -20.76
CA ALA A 510 10.74 28.05 -21.33
C ALA A 510 9.60 28.86 -20.69
N GLN A 511 9.70 30.18 -20.76
CA GLN A 511 8.63 31.08 -20.32
C GLN A 511 8.25 32.02 -21.47
N LEU A 512 6.96 32.09 -21.79
CA LEU A 512 6.45 32.99 -22.82
C LEU A 512 6.24 34.39 -22.23
N SER A 513 6.53 35.41 -23.03
CA SER A 513 6.24 36.80 -22.73
C SER A 513 4.78 37.14 -23.07
N ASN A 514 4.25 38.19 -22.46
CA ASN A 514 2.89 38.64 -22.73
C ASN A 514 2.71 38.97 -24.22
N LYS A 515 1.63 38.47 -24.82
CA LYS A 515 1.31 38.55 -26.27
C LYS A 515 2.31 37.87 -27.20
N GLU A 516 3.23 37.05 -26.67
CA GLU A 516 4.10 36.23 -27.51
C GLU A 516 3.25 35.22 -28.30
N LYS A 517 3.44 35.19 -29.62
CA LYS A 517 2.69 34.30 -30.52
C LYS A 517 3.38 32.94 -30.61
N VAL A 518 2.60 31.89 -30.44
CA VAL A 518 3.05 30.50 -30.52
C VAL A 518 2.20 29.71 -31.50
N LEU A 519 2.83 28.77 -32.20
CA LEU A 519 2.14 27.85 -33.09
C LEU A 519 1.59 26.67 -32.29
N VAL A 520 0.29 26.43 -32.34
CA VAL A 520 -0.34 25.27 -31.69
C VAL A 520 -0.35 24.08 -32.66
N LEU A 521 0.35 23.01 -32.27
CA LEU A 521 0.51 21.75 -33.01
C LEU A 521 -0.53 20.69 -32.62
N GLY A 522 -1.37 20.96 -31.63
CA GLY A 522 -2.37 20.04 -31.11
C GLY A 522 -2.78 20.37 -29.69
N GLN A 523 -3.70 19.59 -29.15
CA GLN A 523 -4.18 19.72 -27.78
C GLN A 523 -4.21 18.35 -27.10
N GLU A 524 -3.88 18.33 -25.82
CA GLU A 524 -3.92 17.15 -24.96
C GLU A 524 -4.73 17.49 -23.71
N LYS A 525 -5.41 16.51 -23.13
CA LYS A 525 -5.97 16.67 -21.78
C LYS A 525 -4.85 16.65 -20.75
N GLU A 526 -5.08 17.30 -19.62
CA GLU A 526 -4.15 17.30 -18.50
C GLU A 526 -3.80 15.85 -18.07
N SER A 527 -2.51 15.56 -18.13
CA SER A 527 -1.92 14.28 -17.72
C SER A 527 -2.16 14.07 -16.23
N ASN A 528 -2.77 12.94 -15.90
CA ASN A 528 -3.13 12.55 -14.55
C ASN A 528 -2.76 11.07 -14.30
N ALA A 529 -3.46 10.39 -13.39
CA ALA A 529 -3.23 8.98 -13.10
C ALA A 529 -3.84 8.05 -14.18
N TYR A 530 -4.95 8.46 -14.79
CA TYR A 530 -5.81 7.63 -15.66
C TYR A 530 -5.61 7.90 -17.14
N SER A 531 -5.16 9.10 -17.48
CA SER A 531 -4.83 9.53 -18.84
C SER A 531 -3.52 10.29 -18.74
N TRP A 532 -2.46 9.71 -19.27
CA TRP A 532 -1.13 10.07 -18.81
C TRP A 532 -0.12 10.16 -19.94
N ILE A 533 0.74 11.16 -19.80
CA ILE A 533 1.97 11.31 -20.59
C ILE A 533 3.14 11.26 -19.61
N ARG A 534 4.13 10.42 -19.89
CA ARG A 534 5.35 10.23 -19.09
C ARG A 534 6.58 10.37 -20.00
N GLY A 535 7.64 10.94 -19.45
CA GLY A 535 8.81 11.36 -20.21
C GLY A 535 8.72 12.83 -20.66
N PRO A 536 9.56 13.28 -21.61
CA PRO A 536 10.49 12.45 -22.40
C PRO A 536 11.57 11.80 -21.52
N TYR A 537 11.86 10.53 -21.78
CA TYR A 537 12.98 9.80 -21.17
C TYR A 537 14.08 9.62 -22.20
N THR A 538 15.32 9.79 -21.77
CA THR A 538 16.51 9.47 -22.55
C THR A 538 16.72 7.96 -22.65
N SER A 539 17.47 7.53 -23.68
CA SER A 539 17.95 6.15 -23.81
C SER A 539 18.57 5.59 -22.52
N ASN A 540 19.36 6.41 -21.80
CA ASN A 540 20.01 6.01 -20.56
C ASN A 540 19.00 5.79 -19.43
N GLU A 541 18.02 6.69 -19.26
CA GLU A 541 16.99 6.53 -18.23
C GLU A 541 16.13 5.28 -18.44
N ILE A 542 15.76 4.97 -19.69
CA ILE A 542 15.04 3.72 -20.00
C ILE A 542 15.91 2.50 -19.74
N LYS A 543 17.18 2.53 -20.14
CA LYS A 543 18.12 1.43 -19.87
C LYS A 543 18.31 1.21 -18.37
N SER A 544 18.42 2.28 -17.57
CA SER A 544 18.49 2.19 -16.11
C SER A 544 17.23 1.58 -15.49
N LYS A 545 16.04 1.95 -15.98
CA LYS A 545 14.77 1.36 -15.52
C LYS A 545 14.66 -0.13 -15.84
N LEU A 546 15.01 -0.53 -17.07
CA LEU A 546 15.03 -1.93 -17.48
C LEU A 546 16.06 -2.74 -16.67
N ALA A 547 17.26 -2.19 -16.46
CA ALA A 547 18.29 -2.84 -15.66
C ALA A 547 17.86 -3.05 -14.20
N ALA A 548 17.15 -2.08 -13.60
CA ALA A 548 16.57 -2.21 -12.26
C ALA A 548 15.53 -3.34 -12.15
N ALA A 549 14.95 -3.76 -13.28
CA ALA A 549 14.06 -4.92 -13.38
C ALA A 549 14.76 -6.19 -13.90
N ASN A 550 16.10 -6.24 -13.83
CA ASN A 550 16.95 -7.34 -14.31
C ASN A 550 16.82 -7.62 -15.82
N VAL A 551 16.44 -6.62 -16.62
CA VAL A 551 16.44 -6.69 -18.08
C VAL A 551 17.69 -5.99 -18.62
N VAL A 552 18.58 -6.76 -19.25
CA VAL A 552 19.81 -6.23 -19.86
C VAL A 552 19.58 -5.88 -21.32
N VAL A 553 19.85 -4.62 -21.69
CA VAL A 553 19.89 -4.17 -23.08
C VAL A 553 21.34 -4.05 -23.52
N SER A 554 21.71 -4.76 -24.60
CA SER A 554 23.04 -4.70 -25.20
C SER A 554 23.24 -3.41 -25.98
N GLY A 555 24.40 -2.76 -25.78
CA GLY A 555 24.73 -1.49 -26.44
C GLY A 555 23.87 -0.32 -25.97
N ASP A 556 23.96 0.81 -26.69
CA ASP A 556 23.11 1.97 -26.43
C ASP A 556 21.69 1.71 -26.93
N LEU A 557 20.67 2.17 -26.19
CA LEU A 557 19.28 1.99 -26.58
C LEU A 557 18.96 2.94 -27.75
N GLN A 558 18.79 2.37 -28.93
CA GLN A 558 18.46 3.08 -30.18
C GLN A 558 16.98 2.96 -30.52
N SER A 559 16.34 1.83 -30.25
CA SER A 559 14.89 1.68 -30.48
C SER A 559 14.20 0.97 -29.32
N LEU A 560 12.96 1.38 -29.06
CA LEU A 560 12.05 0.70 -28.15
C LEU A 560 10.68 0.61 -28.83
N GLU A 561 10.29 -0.60 -29.20
CA GLU A 561 9.15 -0.86 -30.06
C GLU A 561 8.16 -1.80 -29.39
N ILE A 562 6.87 -1.56 -29.64
CA ILE A 562 5.80 -2.46 -29.24
C ILE A 562 5.68 -3.55 -30.28
N SER A 563 6.04 -4.79 -29.92
CA SER A 563 6.01 -5.92 -30.86
C SER A 563 4.71 -6.72 -30.81
N LYS A 564 4.00 -6.71 -29.67
CA LYS A 564 2.69 -7.38 -29.53
C LYS A 564 1.74 -6.60 -28.63
N ARG A 565 0.46 -6.70 -28.96
CA ARG A 565 -0.66 -6.25 -28.15
C ARG A 565 -1.63 -7.40 -27.94
N GLY A 566 -2.32 -7.42 -26.81
CA GLY A 566 -3.42 -8.34 -26.57
C GLY A 566 -4.79 -7.76 -26.95
N PRO A 567 -5.87 -8.47 -26.61
CA PRO A 567 -7.24 -8.11 -26.99
C PRO A 567 -7.72 -6.72 -26.55
N SER A 568 -7.24 -6.19 -25.42
CA SER A 568 -7.64 -4.86 -24.92
C SER A 568 -6.82 -3.71 -25.52
N GLY A 569 -5.82 -4.05 -26.34
CA GLY A 569 -4.80 -3.14 -26.84
C GLY A 569 -3.65 -2.91 -25.85
N ARG A 570 -3.59 -3.64 -24.73
CA ARG A 570 -2.44 -3.58 -23.82
C ARG A 570 -1.19 -4.17 -24.46
N VAL A 571 -0.06 -3.57 -24.17
CA VAL A 571 1.25 -4.05 -24.60
C VAL A 571 1.55 -5.35 -23.87
N THR A 572 1.80 -6.41 -24.64
CA THR A 572 2.19 -7.72 -24.08
C THR A 572 3.64 -8.07 -24.33
N GLU A 573 4.27 -7.41 -25.32
CA GLU A 573 5.68 -7.62 -25.65
C GLU A 573 6.30 -6.31 -26.16
N LEU A 574 7.51 -6.02 -25.68
CA LEU A 574 8.36 -4.93 -26.17
C LEU A 574 9.65 -5.49 -26.75
N LYS A 575 10.22 -4.79 -27.73
CA LYS A 575 11.57 -5.02 -28.24
C LYS A 575 12.44 -3.80 -28.00
N ALA A 576 13.59 -4.00 -27.35
CA ALA A 576 14.65 -3.02 -27.21
C ALA A 576 15.77 -3.37 -28.20
N ASN A 577 16.10 -2.47 -29.13
CA ASN A 577 17.06 -2.74 -30.21
C ASN A 577 16.75 -4.04 -30.99
N GLY A 578 15.46 -4.30 -31.25
CA GLY A 578 14.99 -5.53 -31.91
C GLY A 578 14.96 -6.79 -31.04
N VAL A 579 15.50 -6.75 -29.81
CA VAL A 579 15.52 -7.89 -28.87
C VAL A 579 14.35 -7.80 -27.89
N VAL A 580 13.64 -8.92 -27.71
CA VAL A 580 12.48 -8.98 -26.81
C VAL A 580 12.90 -8.70 -25.36
N VAL A 581 12.19 -7.76 -24.72
CA VAL A 581 12.27 -7.46 -23.29
C VAL A 581 11.56 -8.58 -22.53
N LYS A 582 12.35 -9.50 -21.96
CA LYS A 582 11.82 -10.64 -21.19
C LYS A 582 11.34 -10.17 -19.81
N VAL A 583 10.06 -10.40 -19.55
CA VAL A 583 9.41 -10.18 -18.24
C VAL A 583 8.69 -11.46 -17.82
N PRO A 584 8.48 -11.72 -16.51
CA PRO A 584 7.84 -12.95 -16.04
C PRO A 584 6.38 -13.09 -16.51
N TYR A 585 5.69 -11.97 -16.72
CA TYR A 585 4.34 -11.89 -17.27
C TYR A 585 4.11 -10.48 -17.86
N PRO A 586 3.15 -10.29 -18.79
CA PRO A 586 3.01 -9.03 -19.53
C PRO A 586 2.83 -7.76 -18.67
N ASP A 587 2.02 -7.78 -17.60
CA ASP A 587 1.81 -6.59 -16.76
C ASP A 587 3.08 -6.11 -16.03
N ALA A 588 4.07 -6.99 -15.84
CA ALA A 588 5.36 -6.62 -15.23
C ALA A 588 6.14 -5.58 -16.06
N LEU A 589 5.78 -5.34 -17.32
CA LEU A 589 6.31 -4.23 -18.13
C LEU A 589 6.12 -2.86 -17.46
N ARG A 590 5.06 -2.69 -16.65
CA ARG A 590 4.84 -1.45 -15.89
C ARG A 590 5.97 -1.19 -14.92
N ALA A 591 6.31 -2.19 -14.11
CA ALA A 591 7.40 -2.11 -13.15
C ALA A 591 8.74 -1.97 -13.88
N ALA A 592 8.96 -2.74 -14.95
CA ALA A 592 10.19 -2.68 -15.76
C ALA A 592 10.46 -1.31 -16.39
N LEU A 593 9.41 -0.52 -16.64
CA LEU A 593 9.50 0.84 -17.20
C LEU A 593 9.42 1.95 -16.14
N GLY A 594 9.67 1.60 -14.88
CA GLY A 594 9.72 2.55 -13.76
C GLY A 594 8.34 2.90 -13.20
N GLY A 595 7.42 1.94 -13.17
CA GLY A 595 6.11 2.07 -12.52
C GLY A 595 5.07 2.80 -13.36
N LEU A 596 4.97 2.51 -14.66
CA LEU A 596 3.92 3.10 -15.50
C LEU A 596 2.52 2.75 -14.95
N PRO A 597 1.52 3.65 -15.09
CA PRO A 597 0.18 3.42 -14.52
C PRO A 597 -0.57 2.20 -15.08
N SER A 598 -0.31 1.82 -16.33
CA SER A 598 -0.88 0.64 -16.99
C SER A 598 0.04 0.15 -18.11
N THR A 599 -0.25 -1.02 -18.69
CA THR A 599 0.35 -1.50 -19.96
C THR A 599 -0.41 -1.01 -21.20
N ARG A 600 -1.45 -0.19 -21.06
CA ARG A 600 -2.20 0.38 -22.18
C ARG A 600 -1.60 1.72 -22.58
N PHE A 601 -0.51 1.65 -23.34
CA PHE A 601 0.21 2.82 -23.82
C PHE A 601 0.73 2.67 -25.25
N GLU A 602 1.15 3.82 -25.79
CA GLU A 602 1.92 4.02 -27.00
C GLU A 602 3.30 4.57 -26.62
N ILE A 603 4.29 4.28 -27.45
CA ILE A 603 5.63 4.89 -27.37
C ILE A 603 5.76 5.85 -28.54
N VAL A 604 5.97 7.13 -28.23
CA VAL A 604 6.30 8.14 -29.22
C VAL A 604 7.81 8.36 -29.16
N GLN A 605 8.51 7.94 -30.21
CA GLN A 605 9.93 8.18 -30.42
C GLN A 605 10.09 9.37 -31.37
N ALA A 606 11.04 10.26 -31.09
CA ALA A 606 11.38 11.32 -32.04
C ALA A 606 11.91 10.68 -33.35
N GLY A 607 11.09 10.66 -34.40
CA GLY A 607 11.43 10.16 -35.74
C GLY A 607 10.76 8.87 -36.21
N SER A 608 9.91 8.20 -35.42
CA SER A 608 9.15 7.02 -35.91
C SER A 608 7.85 6.81 -35.12
N TYR A 609 6.75 6.57 -35.84
CA TYR A 609 5.43 6.25 -35.27
C TYR A 609 5.00 4.85 -35.71
N THR A 610 4.60 4.01 -34.75
CA THR A 610 3.91 2.73 -34.98
C THR A 610 2.69 2.64 -34.06
N GLY A 611 1.56 3.21 -34.48
CA GLY A 611 0.30 3.15 -33.72
C GLY A 611 -0.91 3.30 -34.64
N ASN A 612 -2.04 2.67 -34.28
CA ASN A 612 -3.27 2.66 -35.09
C ASN A 612 -4.39 3.29 -34.25
N THR A 613 -4.54 4.63 -34.33
CA THR A 613 -5.67 5.35 -33.72
C THR A 613 -6.37 6.24 -34.76
N PRO A 614 -7.68 6.53 -34.61
CA PRO A 614 -8.47 7.24 -35.64
C PRO A 614 -8.12 8.73 -35.82
N ASN A 615 -7.25 9.29 -34.98
CA ASN A 615 -6.73 10.66 -35.14
C ASN A 615 -5.20 10.59 -35.37
N PRO A 616 -4.75 10.52 -36.62
CA PRO A 616 -3.33 10.41 -36.94
C PRO A 616 -2.60 11.68 -36.54
N ILE A 617 -1.48 11.53 -35.83
CA ILE A 617 -0.48 12.58 -35.67
C ILE A 617 0.83 12.05 -36.24
N GLY A 618 1.03 12.28 -37.55
CA GLY A 618 2.25 11.98 -38.30
C GLY A 618 1.96 11.68 -39.77
N LEU A 619 2.34 12.59 -40.67
CA LEU A 619 2.29 12.50 -42.14
C LEU A 619 1.17 11.61 -42.74
N ALA A 620 -0.02 12.17 -42.94
CA ALA A 620 -1.03 11.55 -43.77
C ALA A 620 -0.68 11.76 -45.26
N ILE A 621 -0.38 10.69 -46.00
CA ILE A 621 -0.65 10.67 -47.44
C ILE A 621 -2.11 10.25 -47.58
N ALA A 622 -2.99 11.22 -47.83
CA ALA A 622 -4.40 10.94 -48.11
C ALA A 622 -4.53 10.45 -49.57
N GLY A 623 -4.78 9.16 -49.74
CA GLY A 623 -5.25 8.56 -50.99
C GLY A 623 -6.38 7.57 -50.68
N ALA A 624 -7.52 7.71 -51.34
CA ALA A 624 -8.70 6.89 -51.10
C ALA A 624 -8.38 5.40 -51.31
N GLY A 625 -8.46 4.60 -50.23
CA GLY A 625 -8.69 3.15 -50.32
C GLY A 625 -7.53 2.20 -49.96
N SER A 626 -6.29 2.65 -49.75
CA SER A 626 -5.21 1.73 -49.34
C SER A 626 -4.05 2.44 -48.64
N SER A 627 -3.63 1.91 -47.48
CA SER A 627 -2.42 2.32 -46.76
C SER A 627 -1.28 1.38 -47.13
N GLU A 628 -0.24 1.88 -47.81
CA GLU A 628 1.02 1.15 -47.97
C GLU A 628 2.15 1.79 -47.14
N THR A 629 3.00 0.96 -46.56
CA THR A 629 4.24 1.34 -45.86
C THR A 629 5.43 1.17 -46.78
N SER A 630 6.23 2.21 -47.03
CA SER A 630 7.51 2.10 -47.75
C SER A 630 8.71 2.28 -46.82
N ASN A 631 9.67 1.35 -46.88
CA ASN A 631 11.00 1.51 -46.29
C ASN A 631 11.78 2.58 -47.07
N ALA A 632 12.18 3.66 -46.40
CA ALA A 632 12.88 4.78 -47.03
C ALA A 632 14.35 4.45 -47.33
N GLY A 633 14.66 4.22 -48.60
CA GLY A 633 16.03 4.05 -49.13
C GLY A 633 16.41 5.02 -50.26
N SER A 634 15.64 6.09 -50.53
CA SER A 634 15.97 7.07 -51.59
C SER A 634 15.52 8.49 -51.24
N ASP A 635 16.25 9.50 -51.74
CA ASP A 635 16.18 10.94 -51.42
C ASP A 635 14.88 11.68 -51.81
N SER A 636 13.82 10.97 -52.22
CA SER A 636 12.56 11.57 -52.70
C SER A 636 11.34 10.82 -52.16
N VAL A 637 10.29 11.55 -51.73
CA VAL A 637 8.97 10.99 -51.42
C VAL A 637 8.01 11.38 -52.54
N TYR A 638 7.30 10.40 -53.12
CA TYR A 638 6.35 10.64 -54.21
C TYR A 638 4.94 10.77 -53.67
N VAL A 639 4.23 11.85 -54.04
CA VAL A 639 2.85 12.12 -53.62
C VAL A 639 1.93 12.15 -54.84
N LEU A 640 0.81 11.42 -54.78
CA LEU A 640 -0.34 11.60 -55.67
C LEU A 640 -1.45 12.33 -54.91
N SER A 641 -1.82 13.53 -55.37
CA SER A 641 -3.03 14.22 -54.94
C SER A 641 -4.19 13.84 -55.87
N GLY A 642 -5.39 13.69 -55.31
CA GLY A 642 -6.61 13.39 -56.09
C GLY A 642 -6.80 14.37 -57.25
N GLY A 643 -6.80 13.83 -58.48
CA GLY A 643 -6.97 14.58 -59.73
C GLY A 643 -5.78 14.53 -60.70
N GLN A 644 -4.63 13.96 -60.31
CA GLN A 644 -3.43 13.85 -61.17
C GLN A 644 -3.14 12.39 -61.52
N SER A 645 -2.77 12.14 -62.78
CA SER A 645 -2.49 10.78 -63.31
C SER A 645 -1.04 10.34 -63.12
N GLN A 646 -0.16 11.20 -62.58
CA GLN A 646 1.27 10.91 -62.37
C GLN A 646 1.74 11.40 -60.99
N PRO A 647 2.57 10.61 -60.25
CA PRO A 647 3.16 11.02 -58.97
C PRO A 647 4.08 12.24 -59.12
N THR A 648 4.03 13.16 -58.16
CA THR A 648 4.99 14.27 -58.07
C THR A 648 6.08 13.94 -57.04
N ALA A 649 7.35 14.06 -57.43
CA ALA A 649 8.48 13.88 -56.53
C ALA A 649 8.69 15.13 -55.66
N LEU A 650 8.64 14.97 -54.34
CA LEU A 650 9.04 16.00 -53.37
C LEU A 650 10.39 15.64 -52.76
N LYS A 651 11.28 16.63 -52.65
CA LYS A 651 12.56 16.46 -51.97
C LYS A 651 12.31 16.35 -50.47
N ILE A 652 13.04 15.46 -49.80
CA ILE A 652 12.96 15.29 -48.33
C ILE A 652 13.20 16.61 -47.58
N THR A 653 13.95 17.54 -48.17
CA THR A 653 14.20 18.89 -47.62
C THR A 653 12.95 19.76 -47.49
N ASP A 654 11.88 19.44 -48.22
CA ASP A 654 10.65 20.22 -48.28
C ASP A 654 9.57 19.63 -47.34
N LEU A 655 9.86 18.50 -46.69
CA LEU A 655 9.04 17.89 -45.64
C LEU A 655 9.49 18.42 -44.27
N ILE A 656 8.55 18.94 -43.47
CA ILE A 656 8.80 19.22 -42.05
C ILE A 656 8.90 17.87 -41.33
N ALA A 657 10.11 17.31 -41.32
CA ALA A 657 10.46 16.13 -40.58
C ALA A 657 10.93 16.53 -39.16
N LEU A 658 10.26 15.99 -38.14
CA LEU A 658 10.74 15.97 -36.76
C LEU A 658 12.02 15.10 -36.72
N GLY A 659 13.18 15.75 -36.85
CA GLY A 659 14.49 15.10 -36.77
C GLY A 659 14.84 14.61 -35.36
N THR A 660 15.70 13.60 -35.30
CA THR A 660 16.18 12.87 -34.11
C THR A 660 16.90 13.70 -33.04
N ALA A 661 17.06 15.01 -33.24
CA ALA A 661 17.67 15.94 -32.28
C ALA A 661 16.71 17.06 -31.80
N GLY A 662 15.41 16.99 -32.13
CA GLY A 662 14.44 18.01 -31.70
C GLY A 662 14.73 19.43 -32.20
N GLN A 663 15.52 19.58 -33.27
CA GLN A 663 15.85 20.86 -33.89
C GLN A 663 15.11 20.97 -35.24
N SER A 664 14.01 21.70 -35.28
CA SER A 664 13.42 22.18 -36.54
C SER A 664 14.05 23.55 -36.87
N LYS A 665 14.84 23.63 -37.94
CA LYS A 665 15.49 24.88 -38.34
C LYS A 665 14.47 25.81 -39.02
N PRO A 666 14.38 27.10 -38.66
CA PRO A 666 13.54 28.05 -39.38
C PRO A 666 14.24 28.51 -40.68
N THR A 667 13.46 28.64 -41.76
CA THR A 667 13.85 29.36 -42.98
C THR A 667 13.34 30.80 -42.91
N SER A 668 14.24 31.75 -42.63
CA SER A 668 14.16 33.07 -43.26
C SER A 668 15.53 33.74 -43.29
N SER A 669 15.90 34.22 -44.47
CA SER A 669 17.13 34.94 -44.80
C SER A 669 17.35 36.21 -43.97
N GLN A 670 18.64 36.54 -43.78
CA GLN A 670 19.23 37.76 -43.21
C GLN A 670 19.07 37.97 -41.69
N VAL A 671 20.17 37.80 -40.93
CA VAL A 671 20.83 38.79 -40.04
C VAL A 671 22.23 38.25 -39.65
N THR A 672 23.19 39.17 -39.54
CA THR A 672 24.64 39.05 -39.28
C THR A 672 25.05 38.25 -38.03
N PRO A 673 26.29 37.71 -37.98
CA PRO A 673 26.73 36.80 -36.93
C PRO A 673 27.08 37.57 -35.65
N VAL A 674 26.30 37.35 -34.58
CA VAL A 674 26.74 37.63 -33.21
C VAL A 674 26.87 36.29 -32.53
N THR A 675 28.11 35.92 -32.20
CA THR A 675 28.46 34.75 -31.40
C THR A 675 27.93 34.94 -29.98
N PRO A 676 27.27 33.92 -29.40
CA PRO A 676 27.50 33.62 -28.00
C PRO A 676 28.10 32.22 -27.86
N SER A 677 29.18 32.18 -27.09
CA SER A 677 29.85 31.02 -26.53
C SER A 677 28.96 30.27 -25.54
N ASN A 678 28.57 29.01 -25.82
CA ASN A 678 28.72 27.86 -24.91
C ASN A 678 28.25 26.54 -25.59
N PRO A 679 28.62 25.35 -25.08
CA PRO A 679 29.20 24.27 -25.85
C PRO A 679 28.15 23.32 -26.41
N GLN A 680 28.52 22.64 -27.50
CA GLN A 680 27.85 21.42 -27.92
C GLN A 680 27.75 20.43 -26.75
N THR A 681 26.54 20.16 -26.30
CA THR A 681 26.25 18.93 -25.57
C THR A 681 25.93 17.84 -26.59
N SER A 682 26.98 17.21 -27.10
CA SER A 682 26.93 15.88 -27.69
C SER A 682 26.44 14.89 -26.63
N GLY A 683 25.14 14.57 -26.63
CA GLY A 683 24.59 13.63 -25.66
C GLY A 683 23.07 13.44 -25.59
N GLN A 684 22.26 14.05 -26.47
CA GLN A 684 20.84 13.72 -26.49
C GLN A 684 20.60 12.51 -27.42
N GLY A 685 20.70 11.31 -26.85
CA GLY A 685 20.20 10.09 -27.48
C GLY A 685 18.68 10.13 -27.69
N ASN A 686 18.13 9.12 -28.36
CA ASN A 686 16.70 9.05 -28.67
C ASN A 686 15.83 9.28 -27.41
N GLN A 687 14.81 10.13 -27.57
CA GLN A 687 13.84 10.41 -26.51
C GLN A 687 12.58 9.56 -26.68
N PHE A 688 12.09 9.03 -25.57
CA PHE A 688 10.91 8.18 -25.50
C PHE A 688 9.82 8.84 -24.66
N ILE A 689 8.66 9.08 -25.25
CA ILE A 689 7.47 9.56 -24.55
C ILE A 689 6.46 8.44 -24.51
N PHE A 690 5.95 8.12 -23.32
CA PHE A 690 4.90 7.15 -23.14
C PHE A 690 3.57 7.87 -22.99
N ARG A 691 2.60 7.52 -23.83
CA ARG A 691 1.23 8.04 -23.78
C ARG A 691 0.31 6.89 -23.47
N GLY A 692 -0.40 6.92 -22.35
CA GLY A 692 -1.23 5.80 -21.94
C GLY A 692 -2.49 6.19 -21.21
N THR A 693 -3.32 5.18 -20.98
CA THR A 693 -4.62 5.30 -20.34
C THR A 693 -4.82 4.15 -19.35
N GLY A 694 -5.73 4.30 -18.40
CA GLY A 694 -5.96 3.33 -17.36
C GLY A 694 -4.95 3.40 -16.22
N PHE A 695 -5.35 2.84 -15.09
CA PHE A 695 -4.59 2.77 -13.85
C PHE A 695 -4.86 1.43 -13.16
N GLY A 696 -3.84 0.56 -13.10
CA GLY A 696 -3.96 -0.80 -12.61
C GLY A 696 -3.90 -1.85 -13.72
N HIS A 697 -4.11 -3.12 -13.36
CA HIS A 697 -4.03 -4.25 -14.29
C HIS A 697 -5.13 -4.23 -15.36
N GLY A 698 -6.30 -3.64 -15.07
CA GLY A 698 -7.44 -3.59 -15.99
C GLY A 698 -8.25 -4.88 -16.08
N LEU A 699 -7.80 -5.97 -15.47
CA LEU A 699 -8.53 -7.23 -15.34
C LEU A 699 -9.79 -7.08 -14.46
N GLY A 700 -10.91 -7.65 -14.91
CA GLY A 700 -12.18 -7.66 -14.17
C GLY A 700 -12.90 -6.31 -14.15
N MET A 701 -13.51 -5.95 -13.02
CA MET A 701 -14.31 -4.74 -12.92
C MET A 701 -13.44 -3.48 -12.85
N SER A 702 -13.72 -2.50 -13.71
CA SER A 702 -13.19 -1.15 -13.54
C SER A 702 -14.04 -0.37 -12.54
N GLN A 703 -13.43 0.25 -11.54
CA GLN A 703 -14.14 1.11 -10.59
C GLN A 703 -14.71 2.34 -11.33
N TRP A 704 -13.88 3.08 -12.07
CA TRP A 704 -14.36 4.22 -12.87
C TRP A 704 -15.39 3.82 -13.92
N GLY A 705 -15.22 2.67 -14.57
CA GLY A 705 -16.21 2.16 -15.49
C GLY A 705 -17.51 1.70 -14.82
N ALA A 706 -17.48 1.16 -13.60
CA ALA A 706 -18.69 0.85 -12.83
C ALA A 706 -19.48 2.14 -12.50
N ARG A 707 -18.77 3.22 -12.15
CA ARG A 707 -19.36 4.55 -12.05
C ARG A 707 -19.97 5.02 -13.38
N GLY A 708 -19.25 4.90 -14.49
CA GLY A 708 -19.75 5.27 -15.81
C GLY A 708 -21.02 4.51 -16.19
N TYR A 709 -21.07 3.19 -15.98
CA TYR A 709 -22.28 2.40 -16.21
C TYR A 709 -23.44 2.81 -15.29
N ALA A 710 -23.18 3.10 -14.01
CA ALA A 710 -24.21 3.61 -13.10
C ALA A 710 -24.76 4.98 -13.56
N GLU A 711 -23.89 5.88 -14.05
CA GLU A 711 -24.30 7.16 -14.65
C GLU A 711 -25.10 6.97 -15.95
N LEU A 712 -24.91 5.86 -16.66
CA LEU A 712 -25.75 5.42 -17.80
C LEU A 712 -27.04 4.71 -17.38
N GLY A 713 -27.35 4.63 -16.08
CA GLY A 713 -28.59 4.05 -15.55
C GLY A 713 -28.56 2.52 -15.38
N TYR A 714 -27.38 1.89 -15.39
CA TYR A 714 -27.27 0.46 -15.10
C TYR A 714 -27.37 0.22 -13.59
N ASP A 715 -28.09 -0.83 -13.20
CA ASP A 715 -28.04 -1.32 -11.82
C ASP A 715 -26.75 -2.12 -11.56
N TYR A 716 -26.44 -2.34 -10.28
CA TYR A 716 -25.22 -3.06 -9.88
C TYR A 716 -25.14 -4.48 -10.45
N LYS A 717 -26.28 -5.16 -10.65
CA LYS A 717 -26.31 -6.52 -11.20
C LYS A 717 -25.83 -6.53 -12.65
N LYS A 718 -26.38 -5.62 -13.46
CA LYS A 718 -26.00 -5.44 -14.85
C LYS A 718 -24.56 -4.94 -14.98
N ILE A 719 -24.10 -4.08 -14.07
CA ILE A 719 -22.68 -3.66 -14.00
C ILE A 719 -21.78 -4.88 -13.82
N LEU A 720 -22.03 -5.71 -12.79
CA LEU A 720 -21.23 -6.89 -12.50
C LEU A 720 -21.24 -7.90 -13.66
N GLN A 721 -22.40 -8.16 -14.25
CA GLN A 721 -22.55 -9.05 -15.41
C GLN A 721 -21.92 -8.50 -16.69
N SER A 722 -21.68 -7.19 -16.79
CA SER A 722 -20.94 -6.59 -17.90
C SER A 722 -19.45 -6.88 -17.80
N TYR A 723 -18.89 -6.95 -16.59
CA TYR A 723 -17.47 -7.22 -16.34
C TYR A 723 -17.12 -8.69 -16.18
N TYR A 724 -18.02 -9.46 -15.57
CA TYR A 724 -17.80 -10.87 -15.25
C TYR A 724 -18.74 -11.73 -16.08
N ALA A 725 -18.20 -12.42 -17.09
CA ALA A 725 -18.98 -13.18 -18.05
C ALA A 725 -19.57 -14.46 -17.43
N GLY A 726 -20.89 -14.67 -17.60
CA GLY A 726 -21.55 -15.90 -17.19
C GLY A 726 -21.68 -16.10 -15.68
N VAL A 727 -21.53 -15.03 -14.88
CA VAL A 727 -21.71 -15.10 -13.43
C VAL A 727 -23.16 -14.88 -13.03
N ASN A 728 -23.54 -15.53 -11.94
CA ASN A 728 -24.77 -15.31 -11.22
C ASN A 728 -24.48 -14.51 -9.95
N ILE A 729 -25.48 -13.75 -9.52
CA ILE A 729 -25.47 -13.09 -8.22
C ILE A 729 -26.38 -13.91 -7.32
N THR A 730 -25.76 -14.59 -6.36
CA THR A 730 -26.44 -15.47 -5.41
C THR A 730 -26.34 -14.88 -4.00
N LYS A 731 -27.26 -15.28 -3.12
CA LYS A 731 -27.14 -15.00 -1.68
C LYS A 731 -26.55 -16.22 -1.01
N GLU A 732 -25.45 -16.03 -0.30
CA GLU A 732 -24.78 -17.08 0.47
C GLU A 732 -24.68 -16.68 1.93
#